data_AF-A0A947C1N7-F1
#
_entry.id   AF-A0A947C1N7-F1
#
_cell.length_a   1.000
_cell.length_b   1.000
_cell.length_c   1.000
_cell.angle_alpha   90.00
_cell.angle_beta   90.00
_cell.angle_gamma   90.00
#
_symmetry.space_group_name_H-M   'P 1'
#
loop_
_entity.id
_entity.type
_entity.pdbx_description
1 polymer ?
#
loop_
_entity_poly.entity_id
_entity_poly.type
_entity_poly.pdbx_seq_one_letter_code
_entity_poly.pdbx_strand_id
1 'polypeptide(L)'
;HSFNSPEFMVEIDGMSPDNVTLDMGEVMHELASNYQSNTELGREMAYPFGHSFDWLMSAESGKVEGKLATIRMEGFAQAFAVFHSNPELLEQQAPLTYNYMKNILQTAPVEGQLNAENNTDTQEDVATAEGVRGDVQPPSQPRDPEVQDGTGDRGDGGSSVDARQASEGVGDQTQQEDGDNTGQPVQLERTPVVLKATDKKPTFKKAENYEATGEYIVTFADGDRYTLYFDDDAKDAGDEVYFTSEDGKITGLLGETKEETINELQEHRQRLIDAGENSYNIPLNPEVSSDTLQKGYNLVTDHPEGQLKLTDLRKKFRKLEDNQFDNLVERLTDSERDSEDLMVVQDGVISHPETVQQIEEERLAEERMIAEEAEFEDDLQGLMDDDLLNAPSSIERLQEVDSSYNQAKVRSLSQLQERIPLDDRISGEYVEGQPLTPVSGGKFSDLDLSNRGDGLDISQADLESILTEAVRLTDTNAEGQVGDLAKKTVERLGINANTVEFWDRALKLSDNARYWYEVSAEAMRDVMPDLSDTEIKQFISVVAATSPVANPFVNMHRAMASFANNLQGRPIDNDLVIQKGVTDALKTADLEGLKTGSFGGTMQLVLGMAKPTLSTNDRQVAATFNTDGEAIGKNPELYEVMSRFYMGLRDKLNANLPEGAQPYETWQLQALGWVEQRYKNEFVKDKKAEGMSEDAALSLYQSASPEEISGGVNDVDDYSMSLLREDTSGRRDRKGAIQVLKEAGIAVPNNKITREILLDPRVPAALSPTTANFREKRTITAEINSLRNDTGKDARSIFDAAVEQGNQKIADEYHAVFATLLNKSSKGKTNPFTAYFRAMGLTDDAKPTRVATPTGGVPLAVGGTYEGDVSPNIRVPVPASITGDQLNVLMTSLSKQWDQDAVPASHVTDMADGIREGYTETSQVFVETLDALSKDQIEAFANALPEGVEVNFTRYPNGYEFNVLAFDQETFDPVTPDMNEIAEAAEAMQ
;
A
#
# COMPACT_ATOMS: atom_id res chain seq x y z
N HIS A 1 7.89 -0.72 -33.96
CA HIS A 1 8.42 -1.20 -35.24
C HIS A 1 7.75 -2.50 -35.71
N SER A 2 7.45 -3.47 -34.84
CA SER A 2 6.87 -4.77 -35.23
C SER A 2 5.40 -4.77 -35.71
N PHE A 3 4.54 -3.86 -35.26
CA PHE A 3 3.10 -3.88 -35.60
C PHE A 3 2.77 -3.57 -37.07
N ASN A 4 3.64 -2.85 -37.78
CA ASN A 4 3.42 -2.43 -39.18
C ASN A 4 4.52 -2.93 -40.14
N SER A 5 5.38 -3.88 -39.73
CA SER A 5 6.46 -4.40 -40.58
C SER A 5 6.05 -5.70 -41.26
N PRO A 6 5.94 -5.75 -42.60
CA PRO A 6 5.63 -6.98 -43.34
C PRO A 6 6.60 -8.13 -43.04
N GLU A 7 7.85 -7.80 -42.71
CA GLU A 7 8.93 -8.75 -42.43
C GLU A 7 8.72 -9.52 -41.12
N PHE A 8 8.01 -8.92 -40.15
CA PHE A 8 7.67 -9.51 -38.85
C PHE A 8 6.22 -9.99 -38.74
N MET A 9 5.49 -10.03 -39.86
CA MET A 9 4.11 -10.50 -39.90
C MET A 9 3.99 -11.96 -39.44
N VAL A 10 2.91 -12.29 -38.72
CA VAL A 10 2.49 -13.65 -38.38
C VAL A 10 0.97 -13.72 -38.40
N GLU A 11 0.40 -14.55 -39.27
CA GLU A 11 -1.04 -14.76 -39.45
C GLU A 11 -1.37 -16.26 -39.44
N ILE A 12 -2.63 -16.62 -39.18
CA ILE A 12 -3.06 -18.03 -39.21
C ILE A 12 -3.54 -18.36 -40.62
N ASP A 13 -2.84 -19.28 -41.28
CA ASP A 13 -3.19 -19.79 -42.62
C ASP A 13 -4.14 -21.00 -42.54
N GLY A 14 -4.08 -21.77 -41.45
CA GLY A 14 -5.02 -22.86 -41.20
C GLY A 14 -4.93 -23.40 -39.78
N MET A 15 -6.06 -23.79 -39.20
CA MET A 15 -6.13 -24.32 -37.83
C MET A 15 -6.97 -25.60 -37.81
N SER A 16 -6.42 -26.65 -37.19
CA SER A 16 -7.10 -27.91 -36.89
C SER A 16 -6.91 -28.27 -35.42
N PRO A 17 -7.68 -29.23 -34.87
CA PRO A 17 -7.55 -29.65 -33.47
C PRO A 17 -6.13 -30.09 -33.07
N ASP A 18 -5.34 -30.54 -34.04
CA ASP A 18 -4.01 -31.12 -33.81
C ASP A 18 -2.88 -30.30 -34.47
N ASN A 19 -3.18 -29.19 -35.16
CA ASN A 19 -2.16 -28.39 -35.87
C ASN A 19 -2.58 -26.94 -36.14
N VAL A 20 -1.64 -25.99 -35.99
CA VAL A 20 -1.80 -24.59 -36.43
C VAL A 20 -0.75 -24.30 -37.50
N THR A 21 -1.20 -23.88 -38.68
CA THR A 21 -0.36 -23.40 -39.78
C THR A 21 -0.35 -21.88 -39.76
N LEU A 22 0.86 -21.31 -39.69
CA LEU A 22 1.08 -19.86 -39.64
C LEU A 22 1.72 -19.38 -40.94
N ASP A 23 1.19 -18.31 -41.50
CA ASP A 23 1.87 -17.52 -42.53
C ASP A 23 2.77 -16.48 -41.82
N MET A 24 4.01 -16.35 -42.26
CA MET A 24 5.02 -15.52 -41.59
C MET A 24 5.77 -14.66 -42.61
N GLY A 25 6.03 -13.40 -42.22
CA GLY A 25 6.97 -12.53 -42.93
C GLY A 25 8.38 -13.09 -42.95
N GLU A 26 9.20 -12.64 -43.91
CA GLU A 26 10.51 -13.24 -44.22
C GLU A 26 11.46 -13.34 -43.01
N VAL A 27 11.45 -12.35 -42.11
CA VAL A 27 12.30 -12.37 -40.90
C VAL A 27 11.75 -13.32 -39.85
N MET A 28 10.44 -13.28 -39.57
CA MET A 28 9.82 -14.23 -38.62
C MET A 28 9.91 -15.68 -39.10
N HIS A 29 9.80 -15.91 -40.40
CA HIS A 29 9.96 -17.22 -41.01
C HIS A 29 11.40 -17.77 -40.85
N GLU A 30 12.41 -16.93 -41.03
CA GLU A 30 13.82 -17.31 -40.87
C GLU A 30 14.15 -17.69 -39.41
N LEU A 31 13.61 -16.94 -38.44
CA LEU A 31 13.73 -17.24 -37.02
C LEU A 31 13.00 -18.54 -36.63
N ALA A 32 11.76 -18.71 -37.09
CA ALA A 32 10.98 -19.93 -36.86
C ALA A 32 11.65 -21.17 -37.46
N SER A 33 12.25 -21.03 -38.65
CA SER A 33 12.96 -22.11 -39.35
C SER A 33 14.22 -22.55 -38.60
N ASN A 34 14.95 -21.60 -38.01
CA ASN A 34 16.09 -21.88 -37.15
C ASN A 34 15.66 -22.64 -35.89
N TYR A 35 14.56 -22.22 -35.25
CA TYR A 35 13.97 -22.94 -34.11
C TYR A 35 13.58 -24.38 -34.48
N GLN A 36 12.81 -24.58 -35.56
CA GLN A 36 12.39 -25.91 -36.03
C GLN A 36 13.56 -26.83 -36.38
N SER A 37 14.64 -26.26 -36.91
CA SER A 37 15.86 -26.99 -37.25
C SER A 37 16.77 -27.23 -36.03
N ASN A 38 16.39 -26.73 -34.85
CA ASN A 38 17.14 -26.81 -33.59
C ASN A 38 18.61 -26.35 -33.76
N THR A 39 18.81 -25.27 -34.53
CA THR A 39 20.13 -24.65 -34.70
C THR A 39 20.57 -23.98 -33.41
N GLU A 40 21.82 -23.52 -33.35
CA GLU A 40 22.32 -22.78 -32.18
C GLU A 40 21.50 -21.50 -31.96
N LEU A 41 21.22 -20.75 -33.03
CA LEU A 41 20.29 -19.64 -33.01
C LEU A 41 18.85 -20.09 -32.67
N GLY A 42 18.42 -21.22 -33.21
CA GLY A 42 17.09 -21.77 -32.97
C GLY A 42 16.80 -22.02 -31.50
N ARG A 43 17.78 -22.46 -30.72
CA ARG A 43 17.62 -22.67 -29.27
C ARG A 43 17.37 -21.39 -28.49
N GLU A 44 17.94 -20.27 -28.93
CA GLU A 44 17.64 -18.95 -28.36
C GLU A 44 16.18 -18.55 -28.63
N MET A 45 15.61 -19.01 -29.75
CA MET A 45 14.24 -18.71 -30.20
C MET A 45 13.17 -19.68 -29.62
N ALA A 46 13.49 -20.42 -28.55
CA ALA A 46 12.56 -21.39 -27.95
C ALA A 46 11.27 -20.75 -27.44
N TYR A 47 11.36 -19.51 -27.00
CA TYR A 47 10.23 -18.60 -26.87
C TYR A 47 10.34 -17.61 -28.04
N PRO A 48 9.30 -17.16 -28.74
CA PRO A 48 7.91 -17.55 -28.60
C PRO A 48 7.57 -18.89 -29.29
N PHE A 49 8.44 -19.47 -30.13
CA PHE A 49 8.02 -20.52 -31.07
C PHE A 49 7.66 -21.86 -30.43
N GLY A 50 8.36 -22.28 -29.37
CA GLY A 50 8.09 -23.52 -28.66
C GLY A 50 6.77 -23.56 -27.89
N HIS A 51 6.21 -22.39 -27.60
CA HIS A 51 4.93 -22.24 -26.89
C HIS A 51 3.81 -21.70 -27.78
N SER A 52 4.13 -21.31 -29.02
CA SER A 52 3.19 -20.66 -29.94
C SER A 52 1.96 -21.52 -30.24
N PHE A 53 2.13 -22.84 -30.36
CA PHE A 53 1.02 -23.79 -30.57
C PHE A 53 0.06 -23.81 -29.38
N ASP A 54 0.57 -24.01 -28.15
CA ASP A 54 -0.26 -24.03 -26.94
C ASP A 54 -0.98 -22.71 -26.71
N TRP A 55 -0.32 -21.57 -26.98
CA TRP A 55 -0.93 -20.25 -26.81
C TRP A 55 -2.03 -19.96 -27.81
N LEU A 56 -1.90 -20.44 -29.05
CA LEU A 56 -2.89 -20.23 -30.09
C LEU A 56 -4.06 -21.21 -29.95
N MET A 57 -3.81 -22.44 -29.50
CA MET A 57 -4.86 -23.44 -29.24
C MET A 57 -5.66 -23.18 -27.95
N SER A 58 -5.05 -22.54 -26.94
CA SER A 58 -5.73 -22.15 -25.69
C SER A 58 -6.37 -20.76 -25.73
N ALA A 59 -6.20 -20.02 -26.83
CA ALA A 59 -6.79 -18.69 -26.99
C ALA A 59 -8.28 -18.80 -27.36
N GLU A 60 -9.15 -18.14 -26.59
CA GLU A 60 -10.52 -17.82 -27.01
C GLU A 60 -10.47 -17.09 -28.37
N SER A 61 -11.47 -17.31 -29.23
CA SER A 61 -11.48 -16.81 -30.62
C SER A 61 -11.26 -15.30 -30.77
N GLY A 62 -11.63 -14.49 -29.77
CA GLY A 62 -11.39 -13.03 -29.74
C GLY A 62 -10.01 -12.59 -29.22
N LYS A 63 -9.16 -13.51 -28.75
CA LYS A 63 -7.83 -13.22 -28.15
C LYS A 63 -6.66 -13.70 -29.01
N VAL A 64 -6.94 -14.37 -30.12
CA VAL A 64 -5.95 -14.91 -31.06
C VAL A 64 -5.04 -13.81 -31.62
N GLU A 65 -5.60 -12.67 -32.00
CA GLU A 65 -4.83 -11.54 -32.53
C GLU A 65 -3.84 -10.97 -31.51
N GLY A 66 -4.24 -10.89 -30.23
CA GLY A 66 -3.36 -10.50 -29.14
C GLY A 66 -2.19 -11.47 -28.92
N LYS A 67 -2.43 -12.77 -29.08
CA LYS A 67 -1.37 -13.80 -29.00
C LYS A 67 -0.42 -13.76 -30.20
N LEU A 68 -0.95 -13.53 -31.40
CA LEU A 68 -0.13 -13.29 -32.59
C LEU A 68 0.75 -12.05 -32.40
N ALA A 69 0.22 -10.97 -31.82
CA ALA A 69 1.00 -9.79 -31.49
C ALA A 69 2.13 -10.08 -30.49
N THR A 70 1.87 -10.91 -29.47
CA THR A 70 2.92 -11.38 -28.54
C THR A 70 4.02 -12.14 -29.27
N ILE A 71 3.68 -13.09 -30.15
CA ILE A 71 4.67 -13.84 -30.94
C ILE A 71 5.54 -12.89 -31.80
N ARG A 72 4.93 -11.86 -32.41
CA ARG A 72 5.68 -10.85 -33.19
C ARG A 72 6.63 -10.03 -32.32
N MET A 73 6.17 -9.57 -31.15
CA MET A 73 6.97 -8.76 -30.23
C MET A 73 8.17 -9.54 -29.68
N GLU A 74 7.94 -10.79 -29.29
CA GLU A 74 8.95 -11.64 -28.67
C GLU A 74 9.98 -12.15 -29.69
N GLY A 75 9.52 -12.52 -30.90
CA GLY A 75 10.43 -12.85 -32.00
C GLY A 75 11.35 -11.67 -32.34
N PHE A 76 10.84 -10.44 -32.34
CA PHE A 76 11.66 -9.24 -32.52
C PHE A 76 12.63 -9.04 -31.36
N ALA A 77 12.16 -9.13 -30.11
CA ALA A 77 12.97 -8.89 -28.92
C ALA A 77 14.17 -9.84 -28.83
N GLN A 78 13.97 -11.12 -29.14
CA GLN A 78 15.04 -12.10 -29.07
C GLN A 78 16.00 -12.02 -30.24
N ALA A 79 15.50 -11.79 -31.46
CA ALA A 79 16.36 -11.51 -32.59
C ALA A 79 17.25 -10.28 -32.35
N PHE A 80 16.69 -9.25 -31.70
CA PHE A 80 17.43 -8.06 -31.30
C PHE A 80 18.46 -8.37 -30.20
N ALA A 81 18.09 -9.17 -29.18
CA ALA A 81 19.02 -9.60 -28.14
C ALA A 81 20.22 -10.37 -28.72
N VAL A 82 19.97 -11.32 -29.64
CA VAL A 82 21.03 -12.10 -30.30
C VAL A 82 21.86 -11.23 -31.25
N PHE A 83 21.25 -10.27 -31.95
CA PHE A 83 22.01 -9.30 -32.76
C PHE A 83 23.08 -8.56 -31.94
N HIS A 84 22.80 -8.27 -30.67
CA HIS A 84 23.71 -7.54 -29.80
C HIS A 84 24.65 -8.44 -28.98
N SER A 85 24.18 -9.61 -28.54
CA SER A 85 25.01 -10.54 -27.74
C SER A 85 25.93 -11.40 -28.61
N ASN A 86 25.50 -11.75 -29.83
CA ASN A 86 26.26 -12.57 -30.77
C ASN A 86 25.87 -12.24 -32.23
N PRO A 87 26.25 -11.05 -32.75
CA PRO A 87 25.91 -10.63 -34.11
C PRO A 87 26.39 -11.61 -35.19
N GLU A 88 27.54 -12.25 -34.98
CA GLU A 88 28.10 -13.24 -35.92
C GLU A 88 27.20 -14.48 -36.05
N LEU A 89 26.61 -14.93 -34.95
CA LEU A 89 25.64 -16.04 -34.96
C LEU A 89 24.40 -15.68 -35.78
N LEU A 90 23.88 -14.46 -35.61
CA LEU A 90 22.75 -13.98 -36.38
C LEU A 90 23.09 -13.80 -37.87
N GLU A 91 24.26 -13.22 -38.18
CA GLU A 91 24.74 -13.05 -39.55
C GLU A 91 24.95 -14.41 -40.26
N GLN A 92 25.40 -15.42 -39.53
CA GLN A 92 25.65 -16.76 -40.07
C GLN A 92 24.38 -17.60 -40.23
N GLN A 93 23.47 -17.56 -39.25
CA GLN A 93 22.33 -18.48 -39.18
C GLN A 93 20.98 -17.82 -39.57
N ALA A 94 20.88 -16.49 -39.52
CA ALA A 94 19.70 -15.72 -39.90
C ALA A 94 20.07 -14.38 -40.59
N PRO A 95 20.69 -14.43 -41.78
CA PRO A 95 21.19 -13.25 -42.48
C PRO A 95 20.11 -12.23 -42.86
N LEU A 96 18.86 -12.63 -43.09
CA LEU A 96 17.77 -11.67 -43.35
C LEU A 96 17.45 -10.88 -42.08
N THR A 97 17.36 -11.56 -40.95
CA THR A 97 17.15 -10.98 -39.62
C THR A 97 18.29 -10.02 -39.27
N TYR A 98 19.54 -10.44 -39.47
CA TYR A 98 20.72 -9.59 -39.23
C TYR A 98 20.72 -8.31 -40.06
N ASN A 99 20.45 -8.41 -41.36
CA ASN A 99 20.38 -7.23 -42.23
C ASN A 99 19.21 -6.31 -41.86
N TYR A 100 18.07 -6.88 -41.47
CA TYR A 100 16.92 -6.11 -41.00
C TYR A 100 17.25 -5.33 -39.72
N MET A 101 17.87 -5.98 -38.72
CA MET A 101 18.29 -5.31 -37.47
C MET A 101 19.34 -4.24 -37.71
N LYS A 102 20.34 -4.52 -38.56
CA LYS A 102 21.36 -3.56 -38.97
C LYS A 102 20.76 -2.31 -39.65
N ASN A 103 19.79 -2.49 -40.54
CA ASN A 103 19.14 -1.38 -41.24
C ASN A 103 18.30 -0.50 -40.30
N ILE A 104 17.62 -1.09 -39.30
CA ILE A 104 16.90 -0.33 -38.27
C ILE A 104 17.86 0.55 -37.46
N LEU A 105 19.03 0.03 -37.10
CA LEU A 105 20.02 0.76 -36.31
C LEU A 105 20.73 1.86 -37.11
N GLN A 106 20.91 1.67 -38.42
CA GLN A 106 21.55 2.65 -39.30
C GLN A 106 20.61 3.77 -39.79
N THR A 107 19.30 3.63 -39.63
CA THR A 107 18.29 4.62 -40.08
C THR A 107 17.72 5.48 -38.94
N ALA A 108 18.28 5.39 -37.73
CA ALA A 108 17.98 6.33 -36.64
C ALA A 108 18.50 7.74 -36.97
N PRO A 109 17.79 8.84 -36.60
CA PRO A 109 18.19 10.21 -36.94
C PRO A 109 19.59 10.57 -36.43
N VAL A 110 20.32 11.32 -37.25
CA VAL A 110 21.74 11.68 -37.08
C VAL A 110 22.01 12.62 -35.88
N GLU A 111 21.00 13.16 -35.21
CA GLU A 111 21.18 14.02 -34.01
C GLU A 111 21.56 13.24 -32.75
N GLY A 112 21.40 11.91 -32.72
CA GLY A 112 21.83 11.06 -31.59
C GLY A 112 23.27 10.54 -31.66
N GLN A 113 24.02 10.83 -32.73
CA GLN A 113 25.36 10.25 -32.95
C GLN A 113 26.52 11.12 -32.46
N LEU A 114 26.30 12.38 -32.08
CA LEU A 114 27.38 13.27 -31.64
C LEU A 114 27.82 13.06 -30.17
N ASN A 115 27.06 12.31 -29.36
CA ASN A 115 27.43 12.04 -27.97
C ASN A 115 28.17 10.70 -27.76
N ALA A 116 28.42 9.93 -28.82
CA ALA A 116 29.10 8.63 -28.73
C ALA A 116 30.64 8.72 -28.85
N GLU A 117 31.20 9.83 -29.36
CA GLU A 117 32.65 9.93 -29.61
C GLU A 117 33.46 10.54 -28.45
N ASN A 118 32.83 11.08 -27.40
CA ASN A 118 33.54 11.65 -26.24
C ASN A 118 33.57 10.76 -24.98
N ASN A 119 32.91 9.60 -24.96
CA ASN A 119 33.02 8.63 -23.87
C ASN A 119 34.02 7.52 -24.21
N THR A 120 35.31 7.85 -24.15
CA THR A 120 36.35 6.82 -24.00
C THR A 120 36.83 6.82 -22.55
N ASP A 121 36.08 6.14 -21.68
CA ASP A 121 36.67 5.66 -20.43
C ASP A 121 37.67 4.55 -20.78
N THR A 122 38.91 4.80 -20.38
CA THR A 122 40.10 4.03 -20.69
C THR A 122 39.97 2.56 -20.30
N GLN A 123 40.23 1.67 -21.27
CA GLN A 123 40.57 0.27 -21.03
C GLN A 123 41.78 0.19 -20.09
N GLU A 124 41.65 -0.53 -18.96
CA GLU A 124 42.79 -1.02 -18.19
C GLU A 124 43.58 -2.03 -19.03
N ASP A 125 44.65 -1.57 -19.68
CA ASP A 125 45.61 -2.42 -20.37
C ASP A 125 46.56 -3.10 -19.37
N VAL A 126 46.57 -4.44 -19.43
CA VAL A 126 47.48 -5.31 -18.70
C VAL A 126 48.89 -5.19 -19.29
N ALA A 127 49.83 -4.58 -18.54
CA ALA A 127 51.25 -4.64 -18.85
C ALA A 127 52.11 -4.91 -17.60
N THR A 128 52.71 -6.11 -17.56
CA THR A 128 53.78 -6.52 -16.64
C THR A 128 55.11 -5.83 -16.93
N ALA A 129 55.77 -5.21 -15.93
CA ALA A 129 57.18 -5.46 -15.56
C ALA A 129 57.71 -4.54 -14.42
N GLU A 130 58.17 -5.22 -13.36
CA GLU A 130 59.36 -4.95 -12.51
C GLU A 130 59.58 -3.59 -11.78
N GLY A 131 59.30 -3.61 -10.47
CA GLY A 131 60.31 -3.35 -9.44
C GLY A 131 60.31 -1.99 -8.71
N VAL A 132 59.88 -1.99 -7.44
CA VAL A 132 60.71 -1.70 -6.23
C VAL A 132 59.81 -1.57 -4.99
N ARG A 133 60.24 -2.21 -3.89
CA ARG A 133 59.62 -2.36 -2.57
C ARG A 133 59.42 -1.05 -1.78
N GLY A 134 58.35 -0.99 -1.00
CA GLY A 134 58.21 -0.21 0.23
C GLY A 134 56.98 -0.66 1.03
N ASP A 135 57.20 -1.31 2.18
CA ASP A 135 56.22 -2.02 3.00
C ASP A 135 55.09 -1.11 3.57
N VAL A 136 53.82 -1.50 3.35
CA VAL A 136 52.68 -1.21 4.24
C VAL A 136 51.77 -2.46 4.28
N GLN A 137 51.38 -2.89 5.48
CA GLN A 137 50.56 -4.07 5.76
C GLN A 137 49.24 -4.10 4.96
N PRO A 138 48.80 -5.26 4.44
CA PRO A 138 47.47 -5.40 3.87
C PRO A 138 46.39 -5.42 4.98
N PRO A 139 45.29 -4.67 4.85
CA PRO A 139 44.08 -4.92 5.61
C PRO A 139 43.46 -6.27 5.19
N SER A 140 42.75 -6.88 6.14
CA SER A 140 42.09 -8.18 6.07
C SER A 140 41.30 -8.39 4.77
N GLN A 141 41.39 -9.59 4.20
CA GLN A 141 40.64 -10.02 3.03
C GLN A 141 39.13 -9.73 3.14
N PRO A 142 38.46 -9.36 2.05
CA PRO A 142 37.01 -9.24 2.00
C PRO A 142 36.39 -10.63 2.23
N ARG A 143 35.45 -10.70 3.18
CA ARG A 143 34.57 -11.85 3.33
C ARG A 143 33.58 -11.87 2.16
N ASP A 144 33.29 -13.07 1.69
CA ASP A 144 32.31 -13.36 0.64
C ASP A 144 30.96 -12.65 0.88
N PRO A 145 30.21 -12.29 -0.19
CA PRO A 145 28.89 -11.72 -0.04
C PRO A 145 27.94 -12.74 0.58
N GLU A 146 27.57 -12.53 1.84
CA GLU A 146 26.46 -13.25 2.48
C GLU A 146 25.15 -12.82 1.81
N VAL A 147 24.51 -13.80 1.17
CA VAL A 147 23.12 -13.75 0.71
C VAL A 147 22.24 -13.58 1.94
N GLN A 148 21.67 -12.38 2.13
CA GLN A 148 20.48 -12.24 2.96
C GLN A 148 19.28 -12.72 2.14
N ASP A 149 18.64 -13.80 2.61
CA ASP A 149 17.39 -14.31 2.03
C ASP A 149 16.35 -13.19 1.93
N GLY A 150 16.09 -12.77 0.70
CA GLY A 150 15.14 -11.73 0.33
C GLY A 150 13.68 -12.20 0.30
N THR A 151 13.19 -12.83 1.37
CA THR A 151 11.77 -13.17 1.51
C THR A 151 11.04 -12.18 2.41
N GLY A 152 11.02 -10.92 1.99
CA GLY A 152 10.13 -9.89 2.53
C GLY A 152 9.16 -9.45 1.44
N ASP A 153 8.04 -10.15 1.32
CA ASP A 153 6.97 -9.80 0.38
C ASP A 153 6.43 -8.40 0.75
N ARG A 154 6.79 -7.40 -0.04
CA ARG A 154 6.31 -6.02 0.12
C ARG A 154 4.85 -6.01 -0.34
N GLY A 155 3.95 -6.19 0.62
CA GLY A 155 2.51 -5.98 0.41
C GLY A 155 2.20 -4.53 0.05
N ASP A 156 1.52 -4.36 -1.08
CA ASP A 156 0.87 -3.12 -1.51
C ASP A 156 -0.21 -2.69 -0.49
N GLY A 157 -0.21 -1.41 -0.09
CA GLY A 157 -1.25 -0.77 0.73
C GLY A 157 -0.66 0.26 1.71
N GLY A 158 -1.11 1.51 1.81
CA GLY A 158 -2.26 2.15 1.20
C GLY A 158 -2.17 3.68 1.28
N SER A 159 -3.02 4.33 0.49
CA SER A 159 -3.31 5.77 0.55
C SER A 159 -4.16 6.05 1.77
N SER A 160 -3.70 6.92 2.68
CA SER A 160 -4.60 7.55 3.64
C SER A 160 -5.51 8.52 2.88
N VAL A 161 -6.80 8.49 3.20
CA VAL A 161 -7.79 9.43 2.68
C VAL A 161 -7.54 10.77 3.38
N ASP A 162 -7.35 11.84 2.60
CA ASP A 162 -7.17 13.20 3.11
C ASP A 162 -8.39 13.63 3.94
N ALA A 163 -8.20 13.77 5.26
CA ALA A 163 -9.15 14.39 6.16
C ALA A 163 -9.10 15.91 5.94
N ARG A 164 -10.03 16.46 5.15
CA ARG A 164 -10.20 17.92 5.01
C ARG A 164 -11.01 18.46 6.19
N GLN A 165 -10.46 19.44 6.89
CA GLN A 165 -11.14 20.24 7.92
C GLN A 165 -12.26 21.10 7.30
N ALA A 166 -13.37 21.24 8.04
CA ALA A 166 -14.46 22.17 7.74
C ALA A 166 -14.46 23.29 8.79
N SER A 167 -14.49 24.54 8.34
CA SER A 167 -14.76 25.74 9.15
C SER A 167 -16.19 26.26 8.91
N GLU A 168 -16.69 27.00 9.89
CA GLU A 168 -18.09 27.34 10.26
C GLU A 168 -18.94 28.19 9.28
N GLY A 169 -20.27 28.18 9.51
CA GLY A 169 -21.19 29.26 9.12
C GLY A 169 -22.70 28.94 9.26
N VAL A 170 -23.34 29.46 10.32
CA VAL A 170 -24.76 29.32 10.72
C VAL A 170 -25.72 30.20 9.87
N GLY A 171 -26.97 29.73 9.65
CA GLY A 171 -28.10 30.57 9.19
C GLY A 171 -29.47 29.87 9.19
N ASP A 172 -30.47 30.51 9.82
CA ASP A 172 -31.77 30.01 10.30
C ASP A 172 -32.95 29.91 9.28
N GLN A 173 -33.89 29.01 9.60
CA GLN A 173 -35.38 28.95 9.44
C GLN A 173 -36.12 29.38 8.14
N THR A 174 -37.07 28.52 7.68
CA THR A 174 -38.54 28.80 7.71
C THR A 174 -39.44 27.58 7.37
N GLN A 175 -40.68 27.69 7.85
CA GLN A 175 -41.83 26.78 8.02
C GLN A 175 -42.66 26.37 6.77
N GLN A 176 -43.13 25.10 6.79
CA GLN A 176 -44.52 24.57 6.58
C GLN A 176 -45.29 24.87 5.25
N GLU A 177 -45.97 23.95 4.56
CA GLU A 177 -47.20 23.21 4.94
C GLU A 177 -47.62 22.14 3.88
N ASP A 178 -48.53 21.27 4.32
CA ASP A 178 -49.06 20.01 3.75
C ASP A 178 -49.79 20.02 2.39
N GLY A 179 -49.90 18.81 1.79
CA GLY A 179 -50.86 18.50 0.74
C GLY A 179 -50.91 17.02 0.33
N ASP A 180 -51.67 16.21 1.08
CA ASP A 180 -52.04 14.82 0.76
C ASP A 180 -52.89 14.71 -0.54
N ASN A 181 -52.54 13.77 -1.44
CA ASN A 181 -53.49 12.78 -2.00
C ASN A 181 -52.85 11.75 -2.95
N THR A 182 -52.70 10.54 -2.40
CA THR A 182 -53.04 9.21 -2.96
C THR A 182 -52.73 8.86 -4.41
N GLY A 183 -51.69 8.05 -4.56
CA GLY A 183 -51.53 7.00 -5.56
C GLY A 183 -50.20 6.33 -5.30
N GLN A 184 -50.10 5.40 -4.33
CA GLN A 184 -48.84 4.77 -3.92
C GLN A 184 -48.10 4.17 -5.12
N PRO A 185 -46.99 4.75 -5.58
CA PRO A 185 -45.99 4.05 -6.36
C PRO A 185 -45.10 3.30 -5.36
N VAL A 186 -44.51 2.18 -5.78
CA VAL A 186 -43.41 1.54 -5.05
C VAL A 186 -42.41 2.64 -4.68
N GLN A 187 -42.21 2.88 -3.39
CA GLN A 187 -41.34 3.96 -2.92
C GLN A 187 -39.89 3.49 -3.12
N LEU A 188 -39.41 3.60 -4.36
CA LEU A 188 -38.02 3.32 -4.72
C LEU A 188 -37.14 4.14 -3.78
N GLU A 189 -36.16 3.50 -3.13
CA GLU A 189 -35.24 4.20 -2.23
C GLU A 189 -34.55 5.33 -2.99
N ARG A 190 -34.76 6.57 -2.57
CA ARG A 190 -34.18 7.76 -3.21
C ARG A 190 -32.99 8.22 -2.40
N THR A 191 -31.80 8.17 -2.99
CA THR A 191 -30.59 8.75 -2.40
C THR A 191 -30.45 10.20 -2.88
N PRO A 192 -30.63 11.23 -2.03
CA PRO A 192 -30.55 12.61 -2.47
C PRO A 192 -29.15 12.97 -2.99
N VAL A 193 -29.09 13.75 -4.07
CA VAL A 193 -27.85 14.24 -4.69
C VAL A 193 -27.88 15.75 -4.75
N VAL A 194 -26.92 16.37 -4.06
CA VAL A 194 -26.71 17.82 -4.10
C VAL A 194 -26.10 18.17 -5.45
N LEU A 195 -26.89 18.83 -6.29
CA LEU A 195 -26.47 19.21 -7.63
C LEU A 195 -25.42 20.31 -7.60
N LYS A 196 -24.41 20.18 -8.45
CA LYS A 196 -23.39 21.21 -8.65
C LYS A 196 -23.34 21.59 -10.12
N ALA A 197 -23.20 22.89 -10.39
CA ALA A 197 -22.87 23.38 -11.71
C ALA A 197 -21.56 22.73 -12.16
N THR A 198 -21.56 22.10 -13.33
CA THR A 198 -20.41 21.38 -13.87
C THR A 198 -20.39 21.49 -15.38
N ASP A 199 -19.25 21.92 -15.93
CA ASP A 199 -19.01 21.95 -17.37
C ASP A 199 -18.44 20.62 -17.90
N LYS A 200 -18.18 19.65 -17.00
CA LYS A 200 -17.72 18.30 -17.37
C LYS A 200 -18.85 17.53 -18.05
N LYS A 201 -18.57 16.97 -19.23
CA LYS A 201 -19.51 16.11 -19.96
C LYS A 201 -19.89 14.88 -19.11
N PRO A 202 -21.17 14.49 -19.02
CA PRO A 202 -21.57 13.29 -18.32
C PRO A 202 -21.11 12.03 -19.08
N THR A 203 -20.93 10.93 -18.35
CA THR A 203 -20.71 9.62 -18.97
C THR A 203 -22.02 9.01 -19.40
N PHE A 204 -22.13 8.55 -20.66
CA PHE A 204 -23.33 7.92 -21.21
C PHE A 204 -22.99 6.49 -21.64
N LYS A 205 -23.51 5.47 -20.95
CA LYS A 205 -23.17 4.05 -21.19
C LYS A 205 -24.42 3.19 -21.22
N LYS A 206 -24.35 2.04 -21.89
CA LYS A 206 -25.34 0.95 -21.74
C LYS A 206 -25.26 0.41 -20.30
N ALA A 207 -26.39 0.08 -19.68
CA ALA A 207 -26.42 -0.58 -18.39
C ALA A 207 -25.79 -1.98 -18.49
N GLU A 208 -25.33 -2.56 -17.37
CA GLU A 208 -24.73 -3.91 -17.37
C GLU A 208 -25.75 -5.01 -17.77
N ASN A 209 -27.05 -4.74 -17.59
CA ASN A 209 -28.17 -5.58 -18.00
C ASN A 209 -28.88 -5.09 -19.28
N TYR A 210 -28.19 -4.30 -20.11
CA TYR A 210 -28.74 -3.70 -21.33
C TYR A 210 -29.50 -4.67 -22.22
N GLU A 211 -28.97 -5.88 -22.43
CA GLU A 211 -29.58 -6.89 -23.29
C GLU A 211 -30.97 -7.35 -22.80
N ALA A 212 -31.27 -7.15 -21.51
CA ALA A 212 -32.56 -7.49 -20.91
C ALA A 212 -33.49 -6.26 -20.80
N THR A 213 -32.94 -5.07 -20.54
CA THR A 213 -33.73 -3.88 -20.18
C THR A 213 -33.75 -2.79 -21.25
N GLY A 214 -32.77 -2.76 -22.16
CA GLY A 214 -32.56 -1.64 -23.10
C GLY A 214 -32.14 -0.34 -22.41
N GLU A 215 -31.73 -0.39 -21.14
CA GLU A 215 -31.47 0.81 -20.33
C GLU A 215 -30.05 1.38 -20.51
N TYR A 216 -29.97 2.70 -20.62
CA TYR A 216 -28.75 3.48 -20.61
C TYR A 216 -28.61 4.24 -19.29
N ILE A 217 -27.36 4.36 -18.84
CA ILE A 217 -26.99 5.10 -17.64
C ILE A 217 -26.19 6.34 -18.02
N VAL A 218 -26.71 7.50 -17.61
CA VAL A 218 -26.02 8.79 -17.72
C VAL A 218 -25.58 9.25 -16.34
N THR A 219 -24.29 9.51 -16.14
CA THR A 219 -23.75 9.90 -14.82
C THR A 219 -22.95 11.19 -14.92
N PHE A 220 -23.27 12.13 -14.04
CA PHE A 220 -22.60 13.42 -13.93
C PHE A 220 -21.52 13.40 -12.86
N ALA A 221 -20.61 14.37 -12.92
CA ALA A 221 -19.42 14.43 -12.07
C ALA A 221 -19.73 14.61 -10.57
N ASP A 222 -20.92 15.12 -10.23
CA ASP A 222 -21.42 15.25 -8.86
C ASP A 222 -22.10 13.99 -8.33
N GLY A 223 -22.11 12.91 -9.11
CA GLY A 223 -22.67 11.61 -8.74
C GLY A 223 -24.16 11.45 -9.04
N ASP A 224 -24.82 12.48 -9.59
CA ASP A 224 -26.19 12.39 -10.06
C ASP A 224 -26.27 11.51 -11.32
N ARG A 225 -27.24 10.60 -11.34
CA ARG A 225 -27.39 9.58 -12.38
C ARG A 225 -28.80 9.58 -12.94
N TYR A 226 -28.93 9.44 -14.26
CA TYR A 226 -30.19 9.21 -14.96
C TYR A 226 -30.22 7.81 -15.57
N THR A 227 -31.33 7.09 -15.35
CA THR A 227 -31.63 5.83 -16.04
C THR A 227 -32.59 6.12 -17.18
N LEU A 228 -32.17 5.79 -18.40
CA LEU A 228 -32.89 6.11 -19.63
C LEU A 228 -33.22 4.83 -20.41
N TYR A 229 -34.35 4.78 -21.09
CA TYR A 229 -34.67 3.73 -22.04
C TYR A 229 -34.62 4.26 -23.48
N PHE A 230 -34.13 3.41 -24.40
CA PHE A 230 -34.13 3.68 -25.83
C PHE A 230 -34.31 2.39 -26.63
N ASP A 231 -35.31 2.38 -27.51
CA ASP A 231 -35.66 1.22 -28.33
C ASP A 231 -34.75 1.15 -29.58
N ASP A 232 -33.56 0.55 -29.41
CA ASP A 232 -32.58 0.33 -30.49
C ASP A 232 -33.21 -0.47 -31.66
N ASP A 233 -34.07 -1.46 -31.37
CA ASP A 233 -34.66 -2.34 -32.39
C ASP A 233 -35.65 -1.59 -33.28
N ALA A 234 -36.51 -0.75 -32.69
CA ALA A 234 -37.40 0.12 -33.46
C ALA A 234 -36.62 1.18 -34.24
N LYS A 235 -35.52 1.72 -33.69
CA LYS A 235 -34.62 2.62 -34.45
C LYS A 235 -34.04 1.93 -35.68
N ASP A 236 -33.55 0.70 -35.51
CA ASP A 236 -32.95 -0.09 -36.59
C ASP A 236 -33.99 -0.54 -37.63
N ALA A 237 -35.25 -0.69 -37.22
CA ALA A 237 -36.39 -0.88 -38.11
C ALA A 237 -36.80 0.40 -38.89
N GLY A 238 -36.22 1.55 -38.54
CA GLY A 238 -36.46 2.85 -39.18
C GLY A 238 -37.59 3.66 -38.57
N ASP A 239 -38.08 3.28 -37.38
CA ASP A 239 -39.08 4.03 -36.64
C ASP A 239 -38.45 5.23 -35.90
N GLU A 240 -39.28 6.25 -35.65
CA GLU A 240 -38.88 7.45 -34.91
C GLU A 240 -38.95 7.16 -33.41
N VAL A 241 -37.78 7.07 -32.76
CA VAL A 241 -37.64 6.71 -31.35
C VAL A 241 -36.79 7.72 -30.59
N TYR A 242 -37.13 7.90 -29.31
CA TYR A 242 -36.55 8.92 -28.44
C TYR A 242 -36.10 8.30 -27.12
N PHE A 243 -35.06 8.88 -26.50
CA PHE A 243 -34.70 8.54 -25.13
C PHE A 243 -35.79 8.99 -24.16
N THR A 244 -36.14 8.12 -23.21
CA THR A 244 -37.12 8.39 -22.15
C THR A 244 -36.50 8.12 -20.79
N SER A 245 -36.90 8.86 -19.75
CA SER A 245 -36.40 8.68 -18.37
C SER A 245 -37.23 7.63 -17.65
N GLU A 246 -36.58 6.56 -17.20
CA GLU A 246 -37.19 5.45 -16.45
C GLU A 246 -37.17 5.69 -14.93
N ASP A 247 -36.25 6.52 -14.46
CA ASP A 247 -36.15 6.89 -13.04
C ASP A 247 -37.18 7.94 -12.58
N GLY A 248 -38.03 8.39 -13.50
CA GLY A 248 -39.11 9.34 -13.24
C GLY A 248 -38.63 10.75 -12.87
N LYS A 249 -37.34 11.07 -13.06
CA LYS A 249 -36.80 12.41 -12.81
C LYS A 249 -37.31 13.43 -13.82
N ILE A 250 -37.52 12.98 -15.05
CA ILE A 250 -37.97 13.82 -16.15
C ILE A 250 -39.17 13.17 -16.83
N THR A 251 -40.27 13.91 -16.93
CA THR A 251 -41.45 13.47 -17.67
C THR A 251 -41.39 13.99 -19.10
N GLY A 252 -41.23 13.10 -20.08
CA GLY A 252 -41.24 13.46 -21.51
C GLY A 252 -40.19 12.74 -22.35
N LEU A 253 -40.17 13.05 -23.65
CA LEU A 253 -39.13 12.60 -24.59
C LEU A 253 -37.91 13.52 -24.46
N LEU A 254 -36.71 12.96 -24.39
CA LEU A 254 -35.46 13.72 -24.23
C LEU A 254 -34.85 14.06 -25.60
N GLY A 255 -34.52 13.07 -26.43
CA GLY A 255 -33.95 13.32 -27.76
C GLY A 255 -33.79 12.06 -28.60
N GLU A 256 -33.56 12.20 -29.90
CA GLU A 256 -33.31 11.07 -30.81
C GLU A 256 -31.82 10.66 -30.80
N THR A 257 -30.96 11.58 -30.39
CA THR A 257 -29.52 11.41 -30.29
C THR A 257 -29.02 11.52 -28.84
N LYS A 258 -27.85 10.94 -28.58
CA LYS A 258 -27.18 11.04 -27.27
C LYS A 258 -26.85 12.49 -26.91
N GLU A 259 -26.51 13.31 -27.89
CA GLU A 259 -26.15 14.72 -27.67
C GLU A 259 -27.35 15.56 -27.26
N GLU A 260 -28.47 15.44 -27.98
CA GLU A 260 -29.74 16.10 -27.62
C GLU A 260 -30.19 15.68 -26.21
N THR A 261 -30.12 14.38 -25.92
CA THR A 261 -30.48 13.84 -24.61
C THR A 261 -29.61 14.43 -23.50
N ILE A 262 -28.29 14.52 -23.70
CA ILE A 262 -27.39 15.12 -22.70
C ILE A 262 -27.73 16.60 -22.46
N ASN A 263 -28.03 17.35 -23.51
CA ASN A 263 -28.39 18.76 -23.41
C ASN A 263 -29.68 18.94 -22.58
N GLU A 264 -30.72 18.14 -22.85
CA GLU A 264 -31.97 18.17 -22.06
C GLU A 264 -31.75 17.81 -20.58
N LEU A 265 -30.90 16.81 -20.30
CA LEU A 265 -30.53 16.48 -18.91
C LEU A 265 -29.79 17.63 -18.21
N GLN A 266 -28.89 18.33 -18.93
CA GLN A 266 -28.19 19.49 -18.39
C GLN A 266 -29.13 20.66 -18.12
N GLU A 267 -30.08 20.94 -19.03
CA GLU A 267 -31.10 21.97 -18.83
C GLU A 267 -32.05 21.64 -17.66
N HIS A 268 -32.45 20.37 -17.51
CA HIS A 268 -33.22 19.93 -16.35
C HIS A 268 -32.45 20.16 -15.04
N ARG A 269 -31.18 19.74 -14.98
CA ARG A 269 -30.33 19.97 -13.80
C ARG A 269 -30.13 21.44 -13.49
N GLN A 270 -29.95 22.28 -14.51
CA GLN A 270 -29.80 23.72 -14.30
C GLN A 270 -31.07 24.33 -13.69
N ARG A 271 -32.26 23.90 -14.13
CA ARG A 271 -33.53 24.32 -13.50
C ARG A 271 -33.63 23.96 -12.03
N LEU A 272 -33.19 22.75 -11.64
CA LEU A 272 -33.16 22.34 -10.24
C LEU A 272 -32.16 23.17 -9.43
N ILE A 273 -30.97 23.42 -9.97
CA ILE A 273 -29.95 24.28 -9.35
C ILE A 273 -30.48 25.70 -9.13
N ASP A 274 -31.10 26.29 -10.16
CA ASP A 274 -31.65 27.65 -10.10
C ASP A 274 -32.82 27.75 -9.09
N ALA A 275 -33.56 26.66 -8.90
CA ALA A 275 -34.62 26.54 -7.90
C ALA A 275 -34.11 26.24 -6.47
N GLY A 276 -32.81 25.92 -6.32
CA GLY A 276 -32.24 25.46 -5.05
C GLY A 276 -32.69 24.05 -4.65
N GLU A 277 -33.14 23.24 -5.61
CA GLU A 277 -33.63 21.88 -5.42
C GLU A 277 -32.51 20.85 -5.70
N ASN A 278 -32.56 19.72 -4.99
CA ASN A 278 -31.64 18.59 -5.18
C ASN A 278 -32.24 17.56 -6.15
N SER A 279 -31.39 16.74 -6.76
CA SER A 279 -31.80 15.52 -7.47
C SER A 279 -31.77 14.32 -6.51
N TYR A 280 -32.07 13.12 -6.99
CA TYR A 280 -31.99 11.88 -6.21
C TYR A 280 -31.60 10.70 -7.10
N ASN A 281 -30.80 9.74 -6.66
CA ASN A 281 -30.58 8.48 -7.40
C ASN A 281 -31.53 7.39 -6.89
N ILE A 282 -32.02 6.54 -7.79
CA ILE A 282 -32.69 5.28 -7.46
C ILE A 282 -31.75 4.11 -7.71
N PRO A 283 -31.87 2.99 -6.96
CA PRO A 283 -31.15 1.75 -7.27
C PRO A 283 -31.34 1.35 -8.72
N LEU A 284 -30.28 0.84 -9.35
CA LEU A 284 -30.39 0.29 -10.70
C LEU A 284 -31.34 -0.92 -10.72
N ASN A 285 -31.84 -1.31 -11.89
CA ASN A 285 -32.61 -2.54 -12.01
C ASN A 285 -31.76 -3.73 -11.49
N PRO A 286 -32.26 -4.52 -10.51
CA PRO A 286 -31.50 -5.58 -9.87
C PRO A 286 -31.17 -6.75 -10.82
N GLU A 287 -31.89 -6.92 -11.92
CA GLU A 287 -31.65 -8.03 -12.84
C GLU A 287 -30.26 -7.96 -13.48
N VAL A 288 -29.50 -9.06 -13.40
CA VAL A 288 -28.22 -9.22 -14.10
C VAL A 288 -28.38 -9.96 -15.43
N SER A 289 -27.49 -9.70 -16.40
CA SER A 289 -27.53 -10.40 -17.69
C SER A 289 -27.22 -11.89 -17.56
N SER A 290 -27.66 -12.69 -18.53
CA SER A 290 -27.37 -14.14 -18.60
C SER A 290 -25.87 -14.43 -18.64
N ASP A 291 -25.09 -13.60 -19.33
CA ASP A 291 -23.62 -13.67 -19.37
C ASP A 291 -22.99 -13.38 -18.01
N THR A 292 -23.51 -12.40 -17.26
CA THR A 292 -23.06 -12.10 -15.89
C THR A 292 -23.35 -13.27 -14.96
N LEU A 293 -24.55 -13.87 -15.08
CA LEU A 293 -24.95 -15.05 -14.32
C LEU A 293 -24.06 -16.26 -14.64
N GLN A 294 -23.79 -16.52 -15.93
CA GLN A 294 -22.93 -17.63 -16.35
C GLN A 294 -21.48 -17.45 -15.88
N LYS A 295 -20.95 -16.23 -15.93
CA LYS A 295 -19.62 -15.92 -15.38
C LYS A 295 -19.55 -16.16 -13.87
N GLY A 296 -20.64 -15.86 -13.15
CA GLY A 296 -20.74 -16.15 -11.72
C GLY A 296 -20.70 -17.65 -11.45
N TYR A 297 -21.49 -18.42 -12.20
CA TYR A 297 -21.53 -19.88 -12.12
C TYR A 297 -20.16 -20.51 -12.39
N ASN A 298 -19.53 -20.16 -13.53
CA ASN A 298 -18.23 -20.70 -13.92
C ASN A 298 -17.14 -20.38 -12.90
N LEU A 299 -17.20 -19.22 -12.25
CA LEU A 299 -16.19 -18.84 -11.26
C LEU A 299 -16.19 -19.76 -10.03
N VAL A 300 -17.35 -20.34 -9.70
CA VAL A 300 -17.49 -21.30 -8.59
C VAL A 300 -17.13 -22.71 -9.06
N THR A 301 -17.63 -23.15 -10.22
CA THR A 301 -17.37 -24.50 -10.74
C THR A 301 -15.93 -24.73 -11.19
N ASP A 302 -15.29 -23.70 -11.76
CA ASP A 302 -13.92 -23.80 -12.26
C ASP A 302 -12.88 -23.61 -11.12
N HIS A 303 -13.34 -23.31 -9.91
CA HIS A 303 -12.47 -23.22 -8.75
C HIS A 303 -11.93 -24.62 -8.38
N PRO A 304 -10.63 -24.80 -8.08
CA PRO A 304 -10.04 -26.11 -7.81
C PRO A 304 -10.71 -26.91 -6.69
N GLU A 305 -11.35 -26.21 -5.75
CA GLU A 305 -12.06 -26.79 -4.60
C GLU A 305 -13.58 -26.90 -4.83
N GLY A 306 -14.11 -26.46 -5.97
CA GLY A 306 -15.55 -26.40 -6.25
C GLY A 306 -16.35 -25.44 -5.35
N GLN A 307 -15.65 -24.54 -4.66
CA GLN A 307 -16.20 -23.55 -3.73
C GLN A 307 -15.42 -22.23 -3.83
N LEU A 308 -16.09 -21.10 -3.60
CA LEU A 308 -15.51 -19.77 -3.70
C LEU A 308 -16.06 -18.85 -2.61
N LYS A 309 -15.22 -18.03 -1.98
CA LYS A 309 -15.70 -17.00 -1.04
C LYS A 309 -16.54 -15.97 -1.79
N LEU A 310 -17.69 -15.58 -1.22
CA LEU A 310 -18.53 -14.51 -1.76
C LEU A 310 -17.77 -13.19 -1.91
N THR A 311 -16.76 -12.94 -1.08
CA THR A 311 -15.87 -11.77 -1.22
C THR A 311 -15.06 -11.80 -2.51
N ASP A 312 -14.62 -12.98 -2.95
CA ASP A 312 -13.84 -13.11 -4.18
C ASP A 312 -14.76 -13.08 -5.41
N LEU A 313 -15.98 -13.62 -5.30
CA LEU A 313 -17.06 -13.39 -6.25
C LEU A 313 -17.37 -11.88 -6.38
N ARG A 314 -17.51 -11.15 -5.26
CA ARG A 314 -17.78 -9.70 -5.28
C ARG A 314 -16.62 -8.89 -5.87
N LYS A 315 -15.37 -9.26 -5.59
CA LYS A 315 -14.20 -8.61 -6.23
C LYS A 315 -14.24 -8.74 -7.75
N LYS A 316 -14.72 -9.87 -8.27
CA LYS A 316 -14.89 -10.09 -9.71
C LYS A 316 -16.01 -9.22 -10.29
N PHE A 317 -17.12 -9.10 -9.56
CA PHE A 317 -18.31 -8.34 -9.97
C PHE A 317 -18.44 -6.97 -9.29
N ARG A 318 -17.31 -6.31 -8.98
CA ARG A 318 -17.27 -5.02 -8.25
C ARG A 318 -17.99 -3.84 -8.93
N LYS A 319 -18.38 -4.00 -10.20
CA LYS A 319 -19.11 -2.98 -10.97
C LYS A 319 -20.62 -3.06 -10.77
N LEU A 320 -21.12 -4.21 -10.30
CA LEU A 320 -22.53 -4.36 -9.95
C LEU A 320 -22.81 -3.55 -8.68
N GLU A 321 -23.94 -2.85 -8.68
CA GLU A 321 -24.51 -2.31 -7.45
C GLU A 321 -24.88 -3.45 -6.50
N ASP A 322 -25.08 -3.12 -5.22
CA ASP A 322 -25.35 -4.13 -4.20
C ASP A 322 -26.59 -4.97 -4.55
N ASN A 323 -27.68 -4.33 -4.95
CA ASN A 323 -28.89 -5.02 -5.35
C ASN A 323 -28.74 -5.92 -6.60
N GLN A 324 -27.85 -5.55 -7.54
CA GLN A 324 -27.53 -6.37 -8.71
C GLN A 324 -26.63 -7.55 -8.37
N PHE A 325 -25.69 -7.35 -7.46
CA PHE A 325 -24.84 -8.43 -6.96
C PHE A 325 -25.65 -9.43 -6.11
N ASP A 326 -26.56 -8.93 -5.29
CA ASP A 326 -27.45 -9.76 -4.48
C ASP A 326 -28.36 -10.60 -5.38
N ASN A 327 -28.93 -10.01 -6.45
CA ASN A 327 -29.69 -10.75 -7.44
C ASN A 327 -28.85 -11.80 -8.20
N LEU A 328 -27.57 -11.50 -8.48
CA LEU A 328 -26.65 -12.49 -9.06
C LEU A 328 -26.49 -13.69 -8.13
N VAL A 329 -26.24 -13.46 -6.84
CA VAL A 329 -26.10 -14.54 -5.85
C VAL A 329 -27.39 -15.32 -5.70
N GLU A 330 -28.52 -14.62 -5.57
CA GLU A 330 -29.85 -15.21 -5.48
C GLU A 330 -30.11 -16.15 -6.67
N ARG A 331 -29.87 -15.70 -7.91
CA ARG A 331 -30.06 -16.50 -9.13
C ARG A 331 -29.09 -17.65 -9.30
N LEU A 332 -27.93 -17.63 -8.64
CA LEU A 332 -27.03 -18.78 -8.58
C LEU A 332 -27.54 -19.86 -7.60
N THR A 333 -28.37 -19.45 -6.63
CA THR A 333 -28.92 -20.30 -5.57
C THR A 333 -30.40 -20.66 -5.75
N ASP A 334 -31.08 -20.09 -6.75
CA ASP A 334 -32.54 -20.17 -6.92
C ASP A 334 -33.01 -21.48 -7.60
N SER A 335 -33.93 -22.15 -6.92
CA SER A 335 -34.49 -23.48 -7.22
C SER A 335 -35.36 -23.61 -8.47
N GLU A 336 -35.65 -22.52 -9.19
CA GLU A 336 -36.41 -22.58 -10.45
C GLU A 336 -35.58 -23.00 -11.69
N ARG A 337 -34.26 -23.22 -11.53
CA ARG A 337 -33.41 -23.92 -12.52
C ARG A 337 -33.44 -25.44 -12.28
N ASP A 338 -33.48 -26.23 -13.36
CA ASP A 338 -33.52 -27.70 -13.31
C ASP A 338 -32.54 -28.27 -12.26
N SER A 339 -33.07 -29.18 -11.44
CA SER A 339 -32.74 -29.36 -10.02
C SER A 339 -31.48 -30.19 -9.70
N GLU A 340 -30.40 -30.08 -10.47
CA GLU A 340 -29.13 -30.79 -10.18
C GLU A 340 -27.90 -29.87 -10.00
N ASP A 341 -27.98 -28.57 -10.36
CA ASP A 341 -26.82 -27.66 -10.41
C ASP A 341 -26.92 -26.42 -9.48
N LEU A 342 -27.74 -26.47 -8.44
CA LEU A 342 -27.97 -25.32 -7.54
C LEU A 342 -26.81 -25.12 -6.57
N MET A 343 -26.20 -23.93 -6.61
CA MET A 343 -25.13 -23.55 -5.70
C MET A 343 -25.66 -23.38 -4.28
N VAL A 344 -24.84 -23.70 -3.28
CA VAL A 344 -25.18 -23.58 -1.86
C VAL A 344 -24.30 -22.52 -1.23
N VAL A 345 -24.89 -21.62 -0.43
CA VAL A 345 -24.16 -20.61 0.33
C VAL A 345 -24.16 -20.97 1.82
N GLN A 346 -22.97 -21.17 2.40
CA GLN A 346 -22.76 -21.40 3.82
C GLN A 346 -21.49 -20.66 4.28
N ASP A 347 -21.55 -20.00 5.44
CA ASP A 347 -20.41 -19.29 6.07
C ASP A 347 -19.64 -18.34 5.13
N GLY A 348 -20.37 -17.67 4.22
CA GLY A 348 -19.78 -16.71 3.27
C GLY A 348 -19.06 -17.35 2.08
N VAL A 349 -19.20 -18.66 1.90
CA VAL A 349 -18.69 -19.44 0.77
C VAL A 349 -19.86 -19.92 -0.08
N ILE A 350 -19.75 -19.75 -1.40
CA ILE A 350 -20.67 -20.34 -2.39
C ILE A 350 -20.01 -21.59 -2.98
N SER A 351 -20.71 -22.71 -2.96
CA SER A 351 -20.16 -24.02 -3.30
C SER A 351 -21.06 -24.78 -4.27
N HIS A 352 -20.45 -25.59 -5.14
CA HIS A 352 -21.16 -26.53 -5.98
C HIS A 352 -21.82 -27.63 -5.13
N PRO A 353 -23.05 -28.08 -5.45
CA PRO A 353 -23.78 -29.04 -4.62
C PRO A 353 -23.07 -30.38 -4.46
N GLU A 354 -22.36 -30.86 -5.50
CA GLU A 354 -21.53 -32.08 -5.39
C GLU A 354 -20.39 -31.93 -4.36
N THR A 355 -19.78 -30.74 -4.27
CA THR A 355 -18.73 -30.44 -3.28
C THR A 355 -19.31 -30.47 -1.86
N VAL A 356 -20.50 -29.91 -1.66
CA VAL A 356 -21.19 -29.95 -0.36
C VAL A 356 -21.56 -31.38 0.03
N GLN A 357 -22.01 -32.21 -0.92
CA GLN A 357 -22.27 -33.63 -0.67
C GLN A 357 -21.01 -34.40 -0.30
N GLN A 358 -19.88 -34.15 -0.96
CA GLN A 358 -18.60 -34.79 -0.62
C GLN A 358 -18.12 -34.40 0.77
N ILE A 359 -18.18 -33.11 1.11
CA ILE A 359 -17.80 -32.61 2.44
C ILE A 359 -18.71 -33.22 3.52
N GLU A 360 -20.01 -33.29 3.27
CA GLU A 360 -20.96 -33.88 4.22
C GLU A 360 -20.81 -35.41 4.35
N GLU A 361 -20.49 -36.12 3.26
CA GLU A 361 -20.18 -37.55 3.30
C GLU A 361 -18.88 -37.84 4.05
N GLU A 362 -17.84 -37.02 3.86
CA GLU A 362 -16.60 -37.10 4.64
C GLU A 362 -16.85 -36.78 6.12
N ARG A 363 -17.61 -35.73 6.42
CA ARG A 363 -18.01 -35.37 7.78
C ARG A 363 -18.80 -36.50 8.45
N LEU A 364 -19.77 -37.11 7.74
CA LEU A 364 -20.55 -38.24 8.23
C LEU A 364 -19.71 -39.53 8.34
N ALA A 365 -18.67 -39.70 7.52
CA ALA A 365 -17.73 -40.82 7.63
C ALA A 365 -16.79 -40.63 8.83
N GLU A 366 -16.35 -39.40 9.09
CA GLU A 366 -15.56 -39.01 10.25
C GLU A 366 -16.39 -39.10 11.54
N GLU A 367 -17.64 -38.61 11.53
CA GLU A 367 -18.59 -38.82 12.63
C GLU A 367 -18.91 -40.29 12.86
N ARG A 368 -18.97 -41.12 11.81
CA ARG A 368 -19.09 -42.58 11.98
C ARG A 368 -17.85 -43.20 12.57
N MET A 369 -16.64 -42.76 12.20
CA MET A 369 -15.41 -43.21 12.87
C MET A 369 -15.37 -42.78 14.33
N ILE A 370 -15.76 -41.54 14.62
CA ILE A 370 -15.86 -41.00 15.99
C ILE A 370 -16.95 -41.74 16.78
N ALA A 371 -18.08 -42.11 16.16
CA ALA A 371 -19.14 -42.89 16.79
C ALA A 371 -18.75 -44.37 16.98
N GLU A 372 -17.98 -44.96 16.07
CA GLU A 372 -17.44 -46.33 16.19
C GLU A 372 -16.31 -46.39 17.25
N GLU A 373 -15.57 -45.28 17.41
CA GLU A 373 -14.58 -45.06 18.48
C GLU A 373 -15.28 -44.78 19.83
N ALA A 374 -16.41 -44.07 19.83
CA ALA A 374 -17.25 -43.84 21.01
C ALA A 374 -18.06 -45.08 21.43
N GLU A 375 -18.52 -45.94 20.51
CA GLU A 375 -19.17 -47.23 20.83
C GLU A 375 -18.19 -48.21 21.53
N PHE A 376 -16.87 -48.03 21.34
CA PHE A 376 -15.84 -48.77 22.07
C PHE A 376 -15.67 -48.28 23.53
N GLU A 377 -16.06 -47.05 23.83
CA GLU A 377 -16.05 -46.46 25.18
C GLU A 377 -17.42 -46.50 25.89
N ASP A 378 -18.53 -46.57 25.15
CA ASP A 378 -19.91 -46.53 25.67
C ASP A 378 -20.43 -47.90 26.17
N ASP A 379 -19.70 -48.98 25.92
CA ASP A 379 -19.93 -50.31 26.54
C ASP A 379 -19.74 -50.31 28.08
N LEU A 380 -19.38 -49.15 28.67
CA LEU A 380 -19.16 -48.96 30.11
C LEU A 380 -20.23 -48.15 30.86
N GLN A 381 -21.16 -47.42 30.22
CA GLN A 381 -22.05 -46.48 30.93
C GLN A 381 -23.53 -46.39 30.46
N GLY A 382 -24.09 -47.47 29.94
CA GLY A 382 -25.55 -47.57 29.84
C GLY A 382 -26.24 -47.63 31.22
N LEU A 383 -27.09 -46.63 31.55
CA LEU A 383 -28.47 -46.80 32.06
C LEU A 383 -29.14 -45.46 32.50
N MET A 384 -30.18 -45.06 31.74
CA MET A 384 -31.46 -44.41 32.14
C MET A 384 -31.79 -43.00 31.56
N ASP A 385 -32.35 -43.03 30.34
CA ASP A 385 -33.65 -42.52 29.84
C ASP A 385 -34.17 -41.09 30.11
N ASP A 386 -34.32 -40.35 28.98
CA ASP A 386 -35.50 -39.73 28.36
C ASP A 386 -36.56 -38.95 29.17
N ASP A 387 -36.83 -37.70 28.77
CA ASP A 387 -38.07 -37.38 28.03
C ASP A 387 -38.07 -35.98 27.36
N LEU A 388 -38.85 -35.90 26.28
CA LEU A 388 -38.80 -34.98 25.14
C LEU A 388 -39.89 -33.86 25.20
N LEU A 389 -39.70 -32.79 24.40
CA LEU A 389 -40.71 -31.96 23.67
C LEU A 389 -41.09 -30.50 24.09
N ASN A 390 -40.84 -29.59 23.12
CA ASN A 390 -41.69 -28.53 22.53
C ASN A 390 -42.04 -27.21 23.28
N ALA A 391 -41.71 -26.06 22.64
CA ALA A 391 -42.69 -25.14 21.99
C ALA A 391 -42.03 -23.90 21.31
N PRO A 392 -42.71 -23.20 20.37
CA PRO A 392 -42.11 -22.33 19.34
C PRO A 392 -42.42 -20.81 19.40
N SER A 393 -41.64 -20.07 18.60
CA SER A 393 -41.95 -18.93 17.70
C SER A 393 -42.41 -17.53 18.18
N SER A 394 -42.20 -16.58 17.23
CA SER A 394 -42.58 -15.15 17.09
C SER A 394 -41.63 -14.14 17.75
N ILE A 395 -40.70 -13.49 17.03
CA ILE A 395 -40.88 -12.56 15.87
C ILE A 395 -42.10 -11.67 16.07
N GLU A 396 -41.88 -10.51 16.69
CA GLU A 396 -42.49 -9.20 16.37
C GLU A 396 -42.25 -8.22 17.52
N ARG A 397 -41.21 -7.39 17.38
CA ARG A 397 -41.15 -5.97 17.78
C ARG A 397 -39.76 -5.38 17.43
N LEU A 398 -39.45 -5.37 16.14
CA LEU A 398 -38.45 -4.44 15.60
C LEU A 398 -39.25 -3.22 15.13
N GLN A 399 -39.23 -2.16 15.93
CA GLN A 399 -39.66 -0.84 15.48
C GLN A 399 -38.49 -0.18 14.74
N GLU A 400 -38.85 0.39 13.59
CA GLU A 400 -38.04 1.07 12.59
C GLU A 400 -36.90 1.92 13.17
N VAL A 401 -35.67 1.61 12.80
CA VAL A 401 -34.52 2.50 12.96
C VAL A 401 -34.26 3.18 11.62
N ASP A 402 -34.27 4.51 11.65
CA ASP A 402 -34.07 5.47 10.56
C ASP A 402 -32.80 5.16 9.73
N SER A 403 -32.94 5.10 8.39
CA SER A 403 -31.88 4.74 7.44
C SER A 403 -30.75 5.78 7.33
N SER A 404 -30.91 6.97 7.92
CA SER A 404 -29.81 7.95 8.07
C SER A 404 -28.72 7.51 9.07
N TYR A 405 -28.99 6.49 9.90
CA TYR A 405 -28.03 5.98 10.90
C TYR A 405 -26.91 5.10 10.35
N ASN A 406 -27.08 4.52 9.15
CA ASN A 406 -26.06 3.70 8.50
C ASN A 406 -24.94 4.54 7.84
N GLN A 407 -24.97 5.86 8.01
CA GLN A 407 -23.92 6.79 7.55
C GLN A 407 -22.94 7.18 8.66
N ALA A 408 -22.55 6.26 9.55
CA ALA A 408 -21.40 6.50 10.42
C ALA A 408 -20.13 6.57 9.55
N LYS A 409 -19.86 7.76 9.00
CA LYS A 409 -18.54 8.14 8.53
C LYS A 409 -17.54 7.82 9.64
N VAL A 410 -16.44 7.19 9.24
CA VAL A 410 -15.20 6.99 10.01
C VAL A 410 -15.04 8.07 11.08
N ARG A 411 -15.07 7.68 12.37
CA ARG A 411 -14.86 8.62 13.48
C ARG A 411 -13.37 8.97 13.55
N SER A 412 -13.05 10.26 13.59
CA SER A 412 -11.68 10.74 13.84
C SER A 412 -11.23 10.35 15.26
N LEU A 413 -9.92 10.39 15.53
CA LEU A 413 -9.40 10.20 16.88
C LEU A 413 -10.05 11.17 17.88
N SER A 414 -10.27 12.43 17.50
CA SER A 414 -10.96 13.42 18.33
C SER A 414 -12.41 13.03 18.65
N GLN A 415 -13.17 12.55 17.67
CA GLN A 415 -14.54 12.08 17.89
C GLN A 415 -14.58 10.84 18.80
N LEU A 416 -13.62 9.92 18.66
CA LEU A 416 -13.50 8.77 19.55
C LEU A 416 -13.13 9.20 20.97
N GLN A 417 -12.26 10.21 21.11
CA GLN A 417 -11.90 10.78 22.40
C GLN A 417 -13.11 11.44 23.09
N GLU A 418 -14.03 12.06 22.37
CA GLU A 418 -15.26 12.59 22.97
C GLU A 418 -16.20 11.48 23.44
N ARG A 419 -16.28 10.36 22.70
CA ARG A 419 -17.17 9.22 22.99
C ARG A 419 -16.66 8.27 24.07
N ILE A 420 -15.36 8.27 24.31
CA ILE A 420 -14.73 7.50 25.38
C ILE A 420 -14.04 8.52 26.28
N PRO A 421 -14.71 9.01 27.34
CA PRO A 421 -14.16 9.97 28.29
C PRO A 421 -12.80 9.57 28.85
N LEU A 422 -11.99 10.55 29.25
CA LEU A 422 -10.64 10.32 29.78
C LEU A 422 -10.63 9.36 30.98
N ASP A 423 -11.59 9.52 31.89
CA ASP A 423 -11.71 8.71 33.10
C ASP A 423 -11.99 7.23 32.80
N ASP A 424 -12.57 6.91 31.64
CA ASP A 424 -12.82 5.53 31.24
C ASP A 424 -11.55 4.87 30.67
N ARG A 425 -10.57 5.66 30.21
CA ARG A 425 -9.38 5.16 29.48
C ARG A 425 -8.27 4.66 30.40
N ILE A 426 -8.28 5.08 31.66
CA ILE A 426 -7.24 4.76 32.65
C ILE A 426 -7.89 4.25 33.93
N SER A 427 -7.34 3.18 34.50
CA SER A 427 -7.84 2.63 35.78
C SER A 427 -7.06 3.13 36.99
N GLY A 428 -5.79 3.49 36.81
CA GLY A 428 -4.91 4.03 37.84
C GLY A 428 -5.11 5.52 38.09
N GLU A 429 -4.39 6.05 39.09
CA GLU A 429 -4.37 7.48 39.36
C GLU A 429 -3.66 8.23 38.24
N TYR A 430 -4.36 9.20 37.63
CA TYR A 430 -3.79 10.10 36.63
C TYR A 430 -3.80 11.54 37.14
N VAL A 431 -2.64 12.19 37.06
CA VAL A 431 -2.49 13.62 37.31
C VAL A 431 -1.80 14.24 36.11
N GLU A 432 -2.46 15.20 35.47
CA GLU A 432 -1.92 15.88 34.28
C GLU A 432 -0.55 16.50 34.57
N GLY A 433 0.42 16.21 33.71
CA GLY A 433 1.80 16.68 33.85
C GLY A 433 2.67 15.89 34.84
N GLN A 434 2.17 14.82 35.45
CA GLN A 434 2.97 13.91 36.29
C GLN A 434 3.19 12.56 35.59
N PRO A 435 4.39 11.97 35.69
CA PRO A 435 4.63 10.61 35.23
C PRO A 435 3.70 9.62 35.92
N LEU A 436 3.33 8.56 35.21
CA LEU A 436 2.65 7.43 35.84
C LEU A 436 3.61 6.72 36.80
N THR A 437 3.09 6.28 37.94
CA THR A 437 3.86 5.54 38.93
C THR A 437 3.10 4.29 39.36
N PRO A 438 3.79 3.17 39.65
CA PRO A 438 3.13 2.01 40.23
C PRO A 438 2.57 2.33 41.62
N VAL A 439 1.66 1.51 42.12
CA VAL A 439 1.04 1.65 43.46
C VAL A 439 2.11 1.64 44.57
N SER A 440 3.23 0.95 44.37
CA SER A 440 4.38 0.96 45.29
C SER A 440 5.15 2.29 45.32
N GLY A 441 4.88 3.19 44.38
CA GLY A 441 5.68 4.38 44.10
C GLY A 441 6.96 4.07 43.32
N GLY A 442 7.63 5.11 42.83
CA GLY A 442 8.87 5.00 42.05
C GLY A 442 8.61 4.85 40.55
N LYS A 443 9.55 4.24 39.82
CA LYS A 443 9.42 3.92 38.40
C LYS A 443 8.92 2.49 38.20
N PHE A 444 8.32 2.20 37.05
CA PHE A 444 7.98 0.83 36.67
C PHE A 444 9.24 -0.01 36.45
N SER A 445 10.32 0.59 35.93
CA SER A 445 11.61 -0.06 35.75
C SER A 445 12.31 -0.47 37.05
N ASP A 446 11.85 0.02 38.21
CA ASP A 446 12.40 -0.34 39.53
C ASP A 446 11.72 -1.58 40.14
N LEU A 447 10.63 -2.08 39.51
CA LEU A 447 9.93 -3.29 39.93
C LEU A 447 10.74 -4.55 39.60
N ASP A 448 10.40 -5.66 40.24
CA ASP A 448 10.91 -6.97 39.83
C ASP A 448 10.16 -7.43 38.57
N LEU A 449 10.70 -7.06 37.40
CA LEU A 449 10.14 -7.35 36.09
C LEU A 449 10.11 -8.85 35.74
N SER A 450 10.70 -9.72 36.57
CA SER A 450 10.66 -11.17 36.38
C SER A 450 9.42 -11.84 36.98
N ASN A 451 8.66 -11.11 37.82
CA ASN A 451 7.39 -11.58 38.34
C ASN A 451 6.43 -11.91 37.19
N ARG A 452 5.56 -12.90 37.40
CA ARG A 452 4.57 -13.34 36.40
C ARG A 452 3.16 -13.17 36.98
N GLY A 453 2.20 -12.90 36.09
CA GLY A 453 0.79 -12.86 36.47
C GLY A 453 0.21 -14.25 36.72
N ASP A 454 -0.93 -14.29 37.41
CA ASP A 454 -1.61 -15.53 37.80
C ASP A 454 -2.39 -16.20 36.65
N GLY A 455 -2.52 -15.52 35.49
CA GLY A 455 -3.31 -15.98 34.35
C GLY A 455 -4.70 -15.37 34.27
N LEU A 456 -5.56 -15.97 33.43
CA LEU A 456 -6.91 -15.48 33.17
C LEU A 456 -7.92 -16.21 34.06
N ASP A 457 -8.64 -15.47 34.91
CA ASP A 457 -9.71 -16.01 35.77
C ASP A 457 -11.10 -15.55 35.30
N ILE A 458 -11.39 -15.75 33.99
CA ILE A 458 -12.72 -15.53 33.40
C ILE A 458 -13.05 -16.62 32.38
N SER A 459 -14.33 -16.86 32.12
CA SER A 459 -14.78 -17.88 31.17
C SER A 459 -14.75 -17.38 29.72
N GLN A 460 -14.82 -18.31 28.76
CA GLN A 460 -14.95 -17.99 27.33
C GLN A 460 -16.22 -17.18 27.05
N ALA A 461 -17.32 -17.50 27.74
CA ALA A 461 -18.56 -16.73 27.68
C ALA A 461 -18.41 -15.29 28.20
N ASP A 462 -17.55 -15.05 29.20
CA ASP A 462 -17.24 -13.69 29.65
C ASP A 462 -16.48 -12.91 28.58
N LEU A 463 -15.49 -13.50 27.92
CA LEU A 463 -14.74 -12.87 26.82
C LEU A 463 -15.65 -12.50 25.64
N GLU A 464 -16.54 -13.42 25.25
CA GLU A 464 -17.53 -13.20 24.18
C GLU A 464 -18.54 -12.12 24.58
N SER A 465 -18.97 -12.09 25.85
CA SER A 465 -19.85 -11.05 26.37
C SER A 465 -19.17 -9.67 26.34
N ILE A 466 -17.87 -9.59 26.66
CA ILE A 466 -17.10 -8.34 26.60
C ILE A 466 -17.04 -7.82 25.15
N LEU A 467 -16.74 -8.69 24.18
CA LEU A 467 -16.71 -8.31 22.77
C LEU A 467 -18.09 -7.88 22.27
N THR A 468 -19.14 -8.63 22.63
CA THR A 468 -20.52 -8.31 22.27
C THR A 468 -20.93 -6.93 22.80
N GLU A 469 -20.56 -6.62 24.03
CA GLU A 469 -20.83 -5.30 24.62
C GLU A 469 -19.99 -4.19 23.96
N ALA A 470 -18.73 -4.46 23.62
CA ALA A 470 -17.89 -3.50 22.89
C ALA A 470 -18.47 -3.13 21.51
N VAL A 471 -19.00 -4.11 20.79
CA VAL A 471 -19.73 -3.90 19.53
C VAL A 471 -20.99 -3.07 19.78
N ARG A 472 -21.83 -3.47 20.74
CA ARG A 472 -23.07 -2.76 21.09
C ARG A 472 -22.82 -1.29 21.42
N LEU A 473 -21.81 -1.00 22.24
CA LEU A 473 -21.44 0.35 22.64
C LEU A 473 -20.91 1.19 21.47
N THR A 474 -20.18 0.57 20.53
CA THR A 474 -19.69 1.24 19.32
C THR A 474 -20.83 1.66 18.39
N ASP A 475 -21.85 0.81 18.29
CA ASP A 475 -23.07 1.06 17.54
C ASP A 475 -24.08 1.96 18.27
N THR A 476 -23.85 2.27 19.55
CA THR A 476 -24.71 3.17 20.33
C THR A 476 -24.29 4.64 20.14
N ASN A 477 -25.20 5.52 19.74
CA ASN A 477 -24.94 6.96 19.63
C ASN A 477 -24.99 7.68 21.00
N ALA A 478 -24.89 9.02 21.00
CA ALA A 478 -24.96 9.81 22.23
C ALA A 478 -26.36 9.81 22.88
N GLU A 479 -27.40 9.58 22.08
CA GLU A 479 -28.81 9.54 22.46
C GLU A 479 -29.28 8.15 22.95
N GLY A 480 -28.40 7.15 22.92
CA GLY A 480 -28.68 5.77 23.34
C GLY A 480 -29.35 4.87 22.28
N GLN A 481 -29.47 5.32 21.04
CA GLN A 481 -29.97 4.52 19.90
C GLN A 481 -28.84 3.62 19.38
N VAL A 482 -29.19 2.36 19.07
CA VAL A 482 -28.23 1.34 18.63
C VAL A 482 -28.39 1.10 17.13
N GLY A 483 -27.32 1.37 16.36
CA GLY A 483 -27.20 0.97 14.95
C GLY A 483 -26.68 -0.46 14.78
N ASP A 484 -26.13 -0.80 13.63
CA ASP A 484 -25.60 -2.16 13.37
C ASP A 484 -24.32 -2.21 12.49
N LEU A 485 -23.64 -1.09 12.28
CA LEU A 485 -22.47 -1.03 11.40
C LEU A 485 -21.32 -1.87 11.95
N ALA A 486 -20.94 -1.67 13.21
CA ALA A 486 -19.83 -2.39 13.82
C ALA A 486 -20.16 -3.88 13.92
N LYS A 487 -21.41 -4.21 14.29
CA LYS A 487 -21.92 -5.58 14.28
C LYS A 487 -21.80 -6.25 12.91
N LYS A 488 -22.32 -5.63 11.85
CA LYS A 488 -22.23 -6.16 10.47
C LYS A 488 -20.78 -6.31 10.01
N THR A 489 -19.90 -5.36 10.35
CA THR A 489 -18.48 -5.47 10.01
C THR A 489 -17.82 -6.65 10.75
N VAL A 490 -18.08 -6.82 12.04
CA VAL A 490 -17.55 -7.93 12.85
C VAL A 490 -18.04 -9.28 12.30
N GLU A 491 -19.33 -9.42 12.00
CA GLU A 491 -19.92 -10.63 11.43
C GLU A 491 -19.34 -10.93 10.03
N ARG A 492 -19.29 -9.92 9.16
CA ARG A 492 -18.75 -10.05 7.78
C ARG A 492 -17.28 -10.46 7.76
N LEU A 493 -16.49 -10.03 8.73
CA LEU A 493 -15.06 -10.28 8.80
C LEU A 493 -14.69 -11.46 9.72
N GLY A 494 -15.67 -12.09 10.38
CA GLY A 494 -15.43 -13.17 11.32
C GLY A 494 -14.57 -12.76 12.52
N ILE A 495 -14.67 -11.50 12.97
CA ILE A 495 -13.83 -10.98 14.07
C ILE A 495 -14.31 -11.58 15.38
N ASN A 496 -13.41 -12.18 16.14
CA ASN A 496 -13.69 -12.67 17.49
C ASN A 496 -12.49 -12.42 18.40
N ALA A 497 -12.70 -12.31 19.71
CA ALA A 497 -11.58 -12.26 20.64
C ALA A 497 -10.88 -13.63 20.64
N ASN A 498 -9.54 -13.63 20.79
CA ASN A 498 -8.81 -14.88 20.96
C ASN A 498 -9.30 -15.66 22.18
N THR A 499 -8.96 -16.95 22.27
CA THR A 499 -9.53 -17.87 23.25
C THR A 499 -9.07 -17.58 24.68
N VAL A 500 -9.78 -18.14 25.66
CA VAL A 500 -9.35 -18.12 27.08
C VAL A 500 -7.92 -18.64 27.23
N GLU A 501 -7.54 -19.70 26.53
CA GLU A 501 -6.20 -20.29 26.62
C GLU A 501 -5.13 -19.30 26.14
N PHE A 502 -5.42 -18.54 25.07
CA PHE A 502 -4.51 -17.49 24.61
C PHE A 502 -4.34 -16.40 25.67
N TRP A 503 -5.45 -15.87 26.21
CA TRP A 503 -5.40 -14.78 27.18
C TRP A 503 -4.83 -15.22 28.54
N ASP A 504 -5.09 -16.47 28.96
CA ASP A 504 -4.49 -17.08 30.15
C ASP A 504 -2.98 -17.13 30.03
N ARG A 505 -2.47 -17.58 28.89
CA ARG A 505 -1.03 -17.58 28.62
C ARG A 505 -0.44 -16.19 28.56
N ALA A 506 -1.11 -15.26 27.88
CA ALA A 506 -0.67 -13.87 27.80
C ALA A 506 -0.58 -13.24 29.20
N LEU A 507 -1.55 -13.49 30.09
CA LEU A 507 -1.55 -12.97 31.47
C LEU A 507 -0.56 -13.68 32.41
N LYS A 508 0.03 -14.81 32.01
CA LYS A 508 1.14 -15.50 32.72
C LYS A 508 2.54 -15.03 32.29
N LEU A 509 2.61 -14.11 31.34
CA LEU A 509 3.87 -13.49 30.95
C LEU A 509 4.44 -12.64 32.10
N SER A 510 5.71 -12.27 31.97
CA SER A 510 6.41 -11.51 32.99
C SER A 510 5.94 -10.05 33.06
N ASP A 511 6.22 -9.39 34.17
CA ASP A 511 5.97 -7.97 34.37
C ASP A 511 6.75 -7.11 33.35
N ASN A 512 7.85 -7.61 32.78
CA ASN A 512 8.52 -6.96 31.67
C ASN A 512 7.63 -6.86 30.41
N ALA A 513 6.85 -7.91 30.12
CA ALA A 513 5.88 -7.90 29.04
C ALA A 513 4.66 -7.03 29.40
N ARG A 514 4.18 -7.10 30.65
CA ARG A 514 3.05 -6.30 31.14
C ARG A 514 3.35 -4.80 31.04
N TYR A 515 4.48 -4.36 31.58
CA TYR A 515 4.88 -2.96 31.67
C TYR A 515 5.72 -2.51 30.48
N TRP A 516 5.56 -3.13 29.31
CA TRP A 516 6.41 -2.87 28.16
C TRP A 516 6.42 -1.40 27.76
N TYR A 517 5.26 -0.72 27.77
CA TYR A 517 5.16 0.70 27.43
C TYR A 517 5.87 1.57 28.46
N GLU A 518 5.64 1.28 29.73
CA GLU A 518 6.18 2.01 30.86
C GLU A 518 7.70 1.92 30.88
N VAL A 519 8.22 0.70 30.87
CA VAL A 519 9.65 0.39 30.90
C VAL A 519 10.34 0.95 29.65
N SER A 520 9.74 0.86 28.46
CA SER A 520 10.31 1.42 27.23
C SER A 520 10.38 2.96 27.27
N ALA A 521 9.33 3.62 27.73
CA ALA A 521 9.30 5.08 27.80
C ALA A 521 10.28 5.63 28.85
N GLU A 522 10.33 5.00 30.03
CA GLU A 522 11.32 5.31 31.07
C GLU A 522 12.75 5.06 30.57
N ALA A 523 12.98 3.98 29.81
CA ALA A 523 14.28 3.68 29.22
C ALA A 523 14.71 4.74 28.19
N MET A 524 13.80 5.23 27.34
CA MET A 524 14.11 6.32 26.39
C MET A 524 14.55 7.58 27.14
N ARG A 525 13.80 7.99 28.18
CA ARG A 525 14.16 9.15 29.01
C ARG A 525 15.49 8.95 29.74
N ASP A 526 15.72 7.75 30.27
CA ASP A 526 16.94 7.46 31.00
C ASP A 526 18.17 7.39 30.08
N VAL A 527 18.05 6.81 28.88
CA VAL A 527 19.16 6.69 27.93
C VAL A 527 19.51 8.03 27.30
N MET A 528 18.54 8.93 27.12
CA MET A 528 18.73 10.28 26.57
C MET A 528 18.42 11.36 27.63
N PRO A 529 19.25 11.46 28.69
CA PRO A 529 18.92 12.22 29.90
C PRO A 529 19.00 13.75 29.73
N ASP A 530 19.65 14.23 28.67
CA ASP A 530 19.89 15.65 28.40
C ASP A 530 19.02 16.22 27.27
N LEU A 531 18.11 15.42 26.70
CA LEU A 531 17.02 15.93 25.88
C LEU A 531 16.01 16.66 26.75
N SER A 532 15.54 17.81 26.27
CA SER A 532 14.42 18.52 26.91
C SER A 532 13.12 17.72 26.83
N ASP A 533 12.12 18.09 27.65
CA ASP A 533 10.80 17.44 27.62
C ASP A 533 10.15 17.50 26.23
N THR A 534 10.33 18.63 25.52
CA THR A 534 9.87 18.78 24.13
C THR A 534 10.58 17.81 23.19
N GLU A 535 11.90 17.68 23.31
CA GLU A 535 12.71 16.84 22.42
C GLU A 535 12.47 15.34 22.66
N ILE A 536 12.36 14.91 23.91
CA ILE A 536 12.03 13.50 24.18
C ILE A 536 10.60 13.17 23.72
N LYS A 537 9.66 14.11 23.88
CA LYS A 537 8.29 13.96 23.37
C LYS A 537 8.29 13.81 21.85
N GLN A 538 9.03 14.67 21.16
CA GLN A 538 9.20 14.62 19.71
C GLN A 538 9.88 13.32 19.25
N PHE A 539 10.93 12.88 19.96
CA PHE A 539 11.61 11.61 19.68
C PHE A 539 10.67 10.42 19.78
N ILE A 540 9.84 10.34 20.83
CA ILE A 540 8.82 9.28 20.98
C ILE A 540 7.83 9.30 19.80
N SER A 541 7.42 10.48 19.35
CA SER A 541 6.58 10.62 18.16
C SER A 541 7.28 10.14 16.89
N VAL A 542 8.59 10.38 16.74
CA VAL A 542 9.38 9.83 15.63
C VAL A 542 9.43 8.30 15.72
N VAL A 543 9.65 7.71 16.91
CA VAL A 543 9.60 6.25 17.13
C VAL A 543 8.26 5.67 16.71
N ALA A 544 7.16 6.36 17.01
CA ALA A 544 5.82 5.97 16.60
C ALA A 544 5.63 6.06 15.07
N ALA A 545 6.08 7.16 14.46
CA ALA A 545 5.97 7.41 13.03
C ALA A 545 6.77 6.42 12.16
N THR A 546 7.92 5.95 12.65
CA THR A 546 8.78 4.99 11.94
C THR A 546 8.38 3.53 12.14
N SER A 547 7.46 3.25 13.08
CA SER A 547 7.02 1.91 13.49
C SER A 547 6.26 1.06 12.45
N PRO A 548 5.57 1.62 11.43
CA PRO A 548 4.83 0.79 10.48
C PRO A 548 5.71 -0.28 9.81
N VAL A 549 5.32 -1.56 9.96
CA VAL A 549 5.96 -2.74 9.32
C VAL A 549 7.45 -2.93 9.70
N ALA A 550 7.91 -2.29 10.77
CA ALA A 550 9.31 -2.38 11.20
C ALA A 550 9.51 -3.40 12.32
N ASN A 551 10.59 -4.18 12.24
CA ASN A 551 11.12 -4.87 13.42
C ASN A 551 11.45 -3.83 14.51
N PRO A 552 11.15 -4.07 15.80
CA PRO A 552 11.38 -3.11 16.87
C PRO A 552 12.82 -2.53 16.93
N PHE A 553 13.86 -3.34 16.77
CA PHE A 553 15.26 -2.87 16.77
C PHE A 553 15.55 -1.99 15.57
N VAL A 554 15.12 -2.42 14.39
CA VAL A 554 15.22 -1.63 13.15
C VAL A 554 14.46 -0.32 13.29
N ASN A 555 13.29 -0.33 13.93
CA ASN A 555 12.52 0.86 14.21
C ASN A 555 13.28 1.84 15.10
N MET A 556 13.87 1.35 16.20
CA MET A 556 14.63 2.19 17.13
C MET A 556 15.85 2.82 16.46
N HIS A 557 16.61 2.04 15.68
CA HIS A 557 17.74 2.57 14.90
C HIS A 557 17.30 3.63 13.90
N ARG A 558 16.24 3.35 13.14
CA ARG A 558 15.68 4.28 12.15
C ARG A 558 15.18 5.57 12.79
N ALA A 559 14.47 5.47 13.92
CA ALA A 559 13.97 6.62 14.66
C ALA A 559 15.11 7.49 15.17
N MET A 560 16.12 6.88 15.80
CA MET A 560 17.28 7.58 16.34
C MET A 560 18.16 8.19 15.25
N ALA A 561 18.38 7.49 14.13
CA ALA A 561 19.06 8.04 12.97
C ALA A 561 18.30 9.25 12.38
N SER A 562 16.97 9.16 12.31
CA SER A 562 16.13 10.24 11.77
C SER A 562 16.12 11.45 12.70
N PHE A 563 16.02 11.23 14.00
CA PHE A 563 16.09 12.29 14.99
C PHE A 563 17.48 12.93 15.04
N ALA A 564 18.56 12.14 14.94
CA ALA A 564 19.92 12.65 14.83
C ALA A 564 20.12 13.51 13.57
N ASN A 565 19.66 13.06 12.38
CA ASN A 565 19.69 13.88 11.16
C ASN A 565 18.95 15.20 11.35
N ASN A 566 17.77 15.18 11.99
CA ASN A 566 17.02 16.40 12.32
C ASN A 566 17.81 17.35 13.21
N LEU A 567 18.39 16.85 14.31
CA LEU A 567 19.19 17.67 15.24
C LEU A 567 20.46 18.23 14.60
N GLN A 568 21.02 17.52 13.61
CA GLN A 568 22.22 17.92 12.87
C GLN A 568 21.93 18.93 11.73
N GLY A 569 20.66 19.25 11.44
CA GLY A 569 20.29 20.08 10.29
C GLY A 569 20.58 19.40 8.95
N ARG A 570 20.44 18.07 8.89
CA ARG A 570 20.70 17.24 7.71
C ARG A 570 19.41 16.59 7.20
N PRO A 571 19.29 16.30 5.89
CA PRO A 571 18.12 15.62 5.35
C PRO A 571 17.92 14.25 6.02
N ILE A 572 16.67 13.95 6.40
CA ILE A 572 16.28 12.62 6.89
C ILE A 572 16.08 11.69 5.69
N ASP A 573 17.15 11.05 5.26
CA ASP A 573 17.19 10.18 4.08
C ASP A 573 17.26 8.68 4.43
N ASN A 574 17.00 8.35 5.70
CA ASN A 574 16.88 6.98 6.17
C ASN A 574 15.74 6.25 5.45
N ASP A 575 15.76 4.92 5.45
CA ASP A 575 14.70 4.11 4.82
C ASP A 575 13.37 4.28 5.57
N LEU A 576 12.51 5.19 5.13
CA LEU A 576 11.22 5.46 5.77
C LEU A 576 10.08 4.85 4.95
N VAL A 577 9.18 4.14 5.65
CA VAL A 577 7.96 3.58 5.04
C VAL A 577 6.97 4.68 4.70
N ILE A 578 6.81 5.66 5.61
CA ILE A 578 5.86 6.78 5.47
C ILE A 578 6.57 8.08 5.88
N GLN A 579 7.10 8.83 4.92
CA GLN A 579 7.82 10.09 5.20
C GLN A 579 6.95 11.13 5.92
N LYS A 580 5.69 11.29 5.48
CA LYS A 580 4.74 12.25 6.07
C LYS A 580 4.57 12.05 7.58
N GLY A 581 4.50 10.79 8.04
CA GLY A 581 4.35 10.50 9.47
C GLY A 581 5.52 11.05 10.30
N VAL A 582 6.74 11.01 9.75
CA VAL A 582 7.92 11.57 10.41
C VAL A 582 7.88 13.10 10.38
N THR A 583 7.49 13.72 9.26
CA THR A 583 7.24 15.18 9.20
C THR A 583 6.23 15.63 10.25
N ASP A 584 5.09 14.95 10.36
CA ASP A 584 4.04 15.27 11.32
C ASP A 584 4.58 15.13 12.76
N ALA A 585 5.35 14.06 13.05
CA ALA A 585 5.97 13.85 14.35
C ALA A 585 6.94 14.98 14.73
N LEU A 586 7.72 15.47 13.76
CA LEU A 586 8.61 16.61 13.97
C LEU A 586 7.83 17.92 14.14
N LYS A 587 6.68 18.07 13.49
CA LYS A 587 5.89 19.32 13.50
C LYS A 587 5.10 19.52 14.78
N THR A 588 4.40 18.50 15.25
CA THR A 588 3.46 18.64 16.38
C THR A 588 3.96 17.97 17.65
N ALA A 589 4.85 16.97 17.54
CA ALA A 589 5.15 16.00 18.59
C ALA A 589 3.92 15.24 19.14
N ASP A 590 2.72 15.48 18.59
CA ASP A 590 1.44 14.88 18.94
C ASP A 590 0.81 14.34 17.65
N LEU A 591 0.94 13.04 17.39
CA LEU A 591 0.41 12.42 16.18
C LEU A 591 -1.11 12.23 16.29
N GLU A 592 -1.84 12.60 15.25
CA GLU A 592 -3.31 12.51 15.22
C GLU A 592 -3.86 11.19 14.66
N GLY A 593 -2.98 10.36 14.07
CA GLY A 593 -3.37 9.09 13.48
C GLY A 593 -3.87 8.11 14.55
N LEU A 594 -4.95 7.37 14.27
CA LEU A 594 -5.53 6.40 15.21
C LEU A 594 -4.45 5.47 15.80
N LYS A 595 -3.65 4.80 14.97
CA LYS A 595 -2.57 3.92 15.47
C LYS A 595 -1.42 4.71 16.10
N THR A 596 -0.76 5.56 15.30
CA THR A 596 0.54 6.14 15.68
C THR A 596 0.41 7.19 16.78
N GLY A 597 -0.72 7.90 16.83
CA GLY A 597 -1.11 8.80 17.93
C GLY A 597 -1.31 8.07 19.23
N SER A 598 -2.05 6.96 19.24
CA SER A 598 -2.22 6.14 20.45
C SER A 598 -0.90 5.51 20.91
N PHE A 599 -0.10 4.96 20.00
CA PHE A 599 1.17 4.30 20.35
C PHE A 599 2.18 5.26 20.99
N GLY A 600 2.47 6.39 20.32
CA GLY A 600 3.37 7.41 20.86
C GLY A 600 2.77 8.09 22.08
N GLY A 601 1.46 8.36 22.05
CA GLY A 601 0.73 9.00 23.15
C GLY A 601 0.73 8.20 24.44
N THR A 602 0.64 6.85 24.38
CA THR A 602 0.78 6.00 25.57
C THR A 602 2.18 6.13 26.19
N MET A 603 3.24 6.09 25.38
CA MET A 603 4.61 6.29 25.90
C MET A 603 4.81 7.70 26.49
N GLN A 604 4.24 8.72 25.85
CA GLN A 604 4.28 10.09 26.35
C GLN A 604 3.47 10.24 27.65
N LEU A 605 2.33 9.55 27.77
CA LEU A 605 1.50 9.51 28.98
C LEU A 605 2.30 8.98 30.18
N VAL A 606 3.05 7.89 30.00
CA VAL A 606 3.91 7.33 31.05
C VAL A 606 4.84 8.39 31.62
N LEU A 607 5.41 9.24 30.76
CA LEU A 607 6.32 10.30 31.17
C LEU A 607 5.61 11.59 31.64
N GLY A 608 4.28 11.59 31.72
CA GLY A 608 3.48 12.76 32.11
C GLY A 608 3.35 13.82 31.02
N MET A 609 3.62 13.48 29.77
CA MET A 609 3.69 14.42 28.63
C MET A 609 2.44 14.39 27.73
N ALA A 610 1.52 13.44 27.97
CA ALA A 610 0.26 13.29 27.25
C ALA A 610 -0.89 12.88 28.18
N LYS A 611 -2.11 12.93 27.64
CA LYS A 611 -3.33 12.46 28.29
C LYS A 611 -3.58 10.98 27.97
N PRO A 612 -4.35 10.25 28.80
CA PRO A 612 -4.77 8.89 28.48
C PRO A 612 -5.34 8.76 27.07
N THR A 613 -4.72 7.90 26.28
CA THR A 613 -5.07 7.61 24.89
C THR A 613 -5.96 6.38 24.78
N LEU A 614 -6.46 6.12 23.59
CA LEU A 614 -7.13 4.86 23.27
C LEU A 614 -6.08 3.76 23.02
N SER A 615 -6.55 2.52 22.92
CA SER A 615 -5.71 1.35 22.72
C SER A 615 -5.04 1.41 21.33
N THR A 616 -3.78 1.02 21.20
CA THR A 616 -3.07 1.00 19.91
C THR A 616 -3.53 -0.19 19.08
N ASN A 617 -4.41 0.00 18.10
CA ASN A 617 -4.96 -1.12 17.30
C ASN A 617 -4.26 -1.21 15.93
N ASP A 618 -3.40 -2.21 15.76
CA ASP A 618 -2.62 -2.44 14.53
C ASP A 618 -2.63 -3.91 14.07
N ARG A 619 -1.78 -4.28 13.10
CA ARG A 619 -1.69 -5.65 12.60
C ARG A 619 -1.38 -6.69 13.68
N GLN A 620 -0.64 -6.34 14.73
CA GLN A 620 -0.30 -7.27 15.80
C GLN A 620 -1.48 -7.47 16.74
N VAL A 621 -2.25 -6.41 16.98
CA VAL A 621 -3.55 -6.50 17.67
C VAL A 621 -4.57 -7.27 16.84
N ALA A 622 -4.52 -7.19 15.50
CA ALA A 622 -5.42 -7.97 14.64
C ALA A 622 -5.37 -9.48 14.94
N ALA A 623 -4.18 -10.01 15.22
CA ALA A 623 -4.00 -11.41 15.59
C ALA A 623 -4.66 -11.78 16.93
N THR A 624 -4.80 -10.85 17.88
CA THR A 624 -5.56 -11.09 19.12
C THR A 624 -7.08 -11.09 18.89
N PHE A 625 -7.51 -10.73 17.68
CA PHE A 625 -8.91 -10.73 17.25
C PHE A 625 -9.17 -11.68 16.06
N ASN A 626 -8.26 -12.64 15.83
CA ASN A 626 -8.31 -13.60 14.71
C ASN A 626 -8.63 -12.95 13.35
N THR A 627 -8.10 -11.74 13.11
CA THR A 627 -8.31 -10.98 11.88
C THR A 627 -6.99 -10.50 11.30
N ASP A 628 -7.02 -10.01 10.06
CA ASP A 628 -5.85 -9.40 9.43
C ASP A 628 -5.78 -7.90 9.73
N GLY A 629 -4.57 -7.38 9.84
CA GLY A 629 -4.34 -5.95 10.05
C GLY A 629 -4.78 -5.07 8.89
N GLU A 630 -4.90 -5.59 7.66
CA GLU A 630 -5.53 -4.84 6.57
C GLU A 630 -7.03 -4.61 6.83
N ALA A 631 -7.70 -5.54 7.51
CA ALA A 631 -9.10 -5.42 7.87
C ALA A 631 -9.32 -4.26 8.86
N ILE A 632 -8.46 -4.11 9.88
CA ILE A 632 -8.52 -2.97 10.81
C ILE A 632 -8.29 -1.65 10.04
N GLY A 633 -7.31 -1.62 9.13
CA GLY A 633 -7.01 -0.41 8.36
C GLY A 633 -8.12 0.04 7.41
N LYS A 634 -8.93 -0.89 6.88
CA LYS A 634 -10.05 -0.63 5.96
C LYS A 634 -11.38 -0.34 6.66
N ASN A 635 -11.53 -0.75 7.92
CA ASN A 635 -12.79 -0.68 8.66
C ASN A 635 -12.54 0.04 10.00
N PRO A 636 -12.44 1.39 9.99
CA PRO A 636 -11.98 2.16 11.15
C PRO A 636 -12.94 2.15 12.34
N GLU A 637 -14.20 1.77 12.17
CA GLU A 637 -15.14 1.49 13.26
C GLU A 637 -14.63 0.38 14.20
N LEU A 638 -13.82 -0.56 13.69
CA LEU A 638 -13.20 -1.60 14.51
C LEU A 638 -12.23 -1.03 15.54
N TYR A 639 -11.70 0.16 15.32
CA TYR A 639 -10.81 0.80 16.28
C TYR A 639 -11.54 1.10 17.61
N GLU A 640 -12.79 1.56 17.55
CA GLU A 640 -13.61 1.77 18.77
C GLU A 640 -13.98 0.44 19.41
N VAL A 641 -14.38 -0.57 18.62
CA VAL A 641 -14.70 -1.92 19.12
C VAL A 641 -13.53 -2.50 19.90
N MET A 642 -12.32 -2.49 19.34
CA MET A 642 -11.13 -3.03 19.98
C MET A 642 -10.76 -2.24 21.24
N SER A 643 -10.85 -0.91 21.19
CA SER A 643 -10.61 -0.06 22.37
C SER A 643 -11.56 -0.42 23.52
N ARG A 644 -12.85 -0.55 23.23
CA ARG A 644 -13.87 -0.91 24.22
C ARG A 644 -13.72 -2.36 24.72
N PHE A 645 -13.28 -3.29 23.87
CA PHE A 645 -12.96 -4.65 24.29
C PHE A 645 -11.85 -4.66 25.36
N TYR A 646 -10.74 -3.94 25.12
CA TYR A 646 -9.65 -3.87 26.10
C TYR A 646 -10.07 -3.21 27.41
N MET A 647 -10.94 -2.20 27.35
CA MET A 647 -11.52 -1.59 28.55
C MET A 647 -12.39 -2.60 29.32
N GLY A 648 -13.27 -3.33 28.64
CA GLY A 648 -14.11 -4.34 29.28
C GLY A 648 -13.30 -5.49 29.88
N LEU A 649 -12.25 -5.95 29.21
CA LEU A 649 -11.33 -6.97 29.74
C LEU A 649 -10.58 -6.43 30.96
N ARG A 650 -10.05 -5.20 30.89
CA ARG A 650 -9.40 -4.51 32.03
C ARG A 650 -10.33 -4.44 33.23
N ASP A 651 -11.55 -3.95 33.04
CA ASP A 651 -12.49 -3.72 34.14
C ASP A 651 -12.89 -5.04 34.79
N LYS A 652 -13.11 -6.08 33.98
CA LYS A 652 -13.40 -7.43 34.46
C LYS A 652 -12.25 -8.01 35.29
N LEU A 653 -11.00 -7.83 34.85
CA LEU A 653 -9.81 -8.28 35.57
C LEU A 653 -9.59 -7.49 36.86
N ASN A 654 -9.69 -6.17 36.79
CA ASN A 654 -9.48 -5.28 37.94
C ASN A 654 -10.53 -5.48 39.04
N ALA A 655 -11.74 -5.89 38.70
CA ALA A 655 -12.78 -6.22 39.68
C ALA A 655 -12.42 -7.38 40.63
N ASN A 656 -11.51 -8.26 40.19
CA ASN A 656 -11.07 -9.43 40.95
C ASN A 656 -9.69 -9.25 41.59
N LEU A 657 -9.06 -8.08 41.44
CA LEU A 657 -7.73 -7.83 42.01
C LEU A 657 -7.78 -7.67 43.54
N PRO A 658 -6.78 -8.21 44.27
CA PRO A 658 -6.62 -7.93 45.69
C PRO A 658 -6.48 -6.43 45.99
N GLU A 659 -6.94 -6.00 47.17
CA GLU A 659 -6.76 -4.61 47.62
C GLU A 659 -5.27 -4.23 47.65
N GLY A 660 -4.92 -3.12 46.98
CA GLY A 660 -3.55 -2.64 46.86
C GLY A 660 -2.71 -3.31 45.75
N ALA A 661 -3.28 -4.23 44.97
CA ALA A 661 -2.63 -4.74 43.76
C ALA A 661 -2.55 -3.66 42.67
N GLN A 662 -1.54 -3.75 41.81
CA GLN A 662 -1.41 -2.85 40.66
C GLN A 662 -2.56 -3.12 39.67
N PRO A 663 -3.43 -2.12 39.38
CA PRO A 663 -4.48 -2.29 38.37
C PRO A 663 -3.87 -2.55 36.99
N TYR A 664 -4.56 -3.36 36.19
CA TYR A 664 -4.28 -3.48 34.77
C TYR A 664 -4.72 -2.22 34.04
N GLU A 665 -3.96 -1.87 33.01
CA GLU A 665 -4.31 -0.82 32.06
C GLU A 665 -4.55 -1.43 30.67
N THR A 666 -5.32 -0.73 29.84
CA THR A 666 -5.70 -1.24 28.51
C THR A 666 -4.47 -1.53 27.64
N TRP A 667 -3.46 -0.64 27.65
CA TRP A 667 -2.22 -0.83 26.90
C TRP A 667 -1.34 -1.94 27.47
N GLN A 668 -1.45 -2.28 28.76
CA GLN A 668 -0.75 -3.42 29.36
C GLN A 668 -1.35 -4.74 28.86
N LEU A 669 -2.68 -4.82 28.77
CA LEU A 669 -3.35 -6.00 28.20
C LEU A 669 -3.03 -6.17 26.71
N GLN A 670 -2.96 -5.07 25.95
CA GLN A 670 -2.41 -5.09 24.59
C GLN A 670 -0.98 -5.60 24.56
N ALA A 671 -0.16 -5.11 25.51
CA ALA A 671 1.24 -5.47 25.62
C ALA A 671 1.48 -6.94 26.05
N LEU A 672 0.49 -7.60 26.63
CA LEU A 672 0.56 -9.03 26.92
C LEU A 672 0.14 -9.84 25.70
N GLY A 673 -0.99 -9.47 25.06
CA GLY A 673 -1.49 -10.17 23.88
C GLY A 673 -0.50 -10.18 22.71
N TRP A 674 0.12 -9.04 22.38
CA TRP A 674 1.07 -8.99 21.27
C TRP A 674 2.40 -9.75 21.51
N VAL A 675 2.84 -9.91 22.77
CA VAL A 675 4.10 -10.59 23.15
C VAL A 675 3.86 -12.08 23.09
N GLU A 676 2.71 -12.55 23.59
CA GLU A 676 2.26 -13.93 23.41
C GLU A 676 2.17 -14.30 21.92
N GLN A 677 1.59 -13.43 21.10
CA GLN A 677 1.54 -13.67 19.65
C GLN A 677 2.94 -13.73 19.01
N ARG A 678 3.89 -12.90 19.47
CA ARG A 678 5.28 -12.97 18.98
C ARG A 678 5.97 -14.24 19.45
N TYR A 679 5.77 -14.67 20.69
CA TYR A 679 6.27 -15.95 21.20
C TYR A 679 5.79 -17.10 20.33
N LYS A 680 4.50 -17.14 20.01
CA LYS A 680 3.93 -18.10 19.05
C LYS A 680 4.66 -18.09 17.71
N ASN A 681 4.80 -16.91 17.10
CA ASN A 681 5.39 -16.77 15.78
C ASN A 681 6.88 -17.17 15.77
N GLU A 682 7.66 -16.76 16.76
CA GLU A 682 9.07 -17.11 16.88
C GLU A 682 9.25 -18.60 17.16
N PHE A 683 8.47 -19.18 18.07
CA PHE A 683 8.50 -20.61 18.36
C PHE A 683 8.22 -21.45 17.11
N VAL A 684 7.15 -21.12 16.38
CA VAL A 684 6.80 -21.82 15.14
C VAL A 684 7.90 -21.66 14.09
N LYS A 685 8.46 -20.46 13.94
CA LYS A 685 9.57 -20.20 13.01
C LYS A 685 10.81 -21.04 13.36
N ASP A 686 11.20 -21.08 14.63
CA ASP A 686 12.35 -21.85 15.10
C ASP A 686 12.14 -23.35 14.87
N LYS A 687 10.95 -23.88 15.17
CA LYS A 687 10.63 -25.29 14.90
C LYS A 687 10.57 -25.63 13.42
N LYS A 688 10.09 -24.72 12.57
CA LYS A 688 10.19 -24.88 11.11
C LYS A 688 11.64 -24.90 10.64
N ALA A 689 12.52 -24.08 11.21
CA ALA A 689 13.95 -24.11 10.91
C ALA A 689 14.63 -25.43 11.38
N GLU A 690 14.11 -26.07 12.43
CA GLU A 690 14.50 -27.41 12.88
C GLU A 690 13.92 -28.56 12.01
N GLY A 691 13.11 -28.24 10.98
CA GLY A 691 12.51 -29.21 10.06
C GLY A 691 11.14 -29.76 10.49
N MET A 692 10.49 -29.16 11.49
CA MET A 692 9.13 -29.50 11.90
C MET A 692 8.09 -28.88 10.96
N SER A 693 6.98 -29.58 10.70
CA SER A 693 5.84 -28.97 10.00
C SER A 693 5.20 -27.88 10.86
N GLU A 694 4.50 -26.94 10.21
CA GLU A 694 3.84 -25.84 10.91
C GLU A 694 2.78 -26.34 11.90
N ASP A 695 1.97 -27.32 11.51
CA ASP A 695 0.93 -27.89 12.37
C ASP A 695 1.50 -28.61 13.60
N ALA A 696 2.61 -29.32 13.44
CA ALA A 696 3.29 -29.98 14.55
C ALA A 696 3.94 -28.95 15.49
N ALA A 697 4.52 -27.87 14.94
CA ALA A 697 5.06 -26.78 15.73
C ALA A 697 3.97 -26.04 16.51
N LEU A 698 2.80 -25.83 15.90
CA LEU A 698 1.66 -25.20 16.55
C LEU A 698 1.06 -26.09 17.66
N SER A 699 0.95 -27.40 17.42
CA SER A 699 0.48 -28.37 18.43
C SER A 699 1.47 -28.47 19.60
N LEU A 700 2.77 -28.43 19.32
CA LEU A 700 3.80 -28.39 20.34
C LEU A 700 3.75 -27.07 21.13
N TYR A 701 3.50 -25.95 20.46
CA TYR A 701 3.31 -24.66 21.11
C TYR A 701 2.12 -24.67 22.07
N GLN A 702 0.99 -25.23 21.63
CA GLN A 702 -0.24 -25.30 22.43
C GLN A 702 -0.08 -26.20 23.67
N SER A 703 0.76 -27.22 23.60
CA SER A 703 1.01 -28.15 24.71
C SER A 703 2.15 -27.75 25.65
N ALA A 704 2.98 -26.78 25.25
CA ALA A 704 4.08 -26.28 26.07
C ALA A 704 3.61 -25.18 27.05
N SER A 705 4.15 -25.21 28.26
CA SER A 705 3.90 -24.17 29.26
C SER A 705 4.53 -22.83 28.86
N PRO A 706 3.99 -21.68 29.32
CA PRO A 706 4.63 -20.38 29.14
C PRO A 706 6.09 -20.38 29.60
N GLU A 707 6.42 -21.11 30.66
CA GLU A 707 7.79 -21.26 31.17
C GLU A 707 8.69 -22.09 30.24
N GLU A 708 8.18 -23.12 29.58
CA GLU A 708 8.95 -23.92 28.61
C GLU A 708 9.20 -23.15 27.31
N ILE A 709 8.26 -22.29 26.92
CA ILE A 709 8.36 -21.45 25.72
C ILE A 709 9.27 -20.24 25.97
N SER A 710 9.20 -19.64 27.16
CA SER A 710 10.06 -18.52 27.57
C SER A 710 11.44 -18.97 28.08
N GLY A 711 11.56 -20.18 28.65
CA GLY A 711 12.78 -20.71 29.27
C GLY A 711 13.86 -21.19 28.30
N GLY A 712 13.57 -21.20 27.00
CA GLY A 712 14.52 -21.54 25.94
C GLY A 712 15.11 -20.31 25.25
N VAL A 713 15.96 -19.51 25.92
CA VAL A 713 16.78 -18.43 25.29
C VAL A 713 15.99 -17.53 24.30
N ASN A 714 14.71 -17.29 24.58
CA ASN A 714 13.88 -16.36 23.81
C ASN A 714 13.60 -15.14 24.70
N ASP A 715 14.56 -14.21 24.66
CA ASP A 715 14.57 -12.84 25.21
C ASP A 715 13.41 -11.95 24.68
N VAL A 716 12.22 -12.48 24.42
CA VAL A 716 11.08 -11.67 23.97
C VAL A 716 10.57 -10.74 25.08
N ASP A 717 10.70 -11.19 26.33
CA ASP A 717 10.43 -10.37 27.51
C ASP A 717 11.40 -9.16 27.61
N ASP A 718 12.69 -9.29 27.25
CA ASP A 718 13.69 -8.21 27.37
C ASP A 718 13.69 -7.19 26.21
N TYR A 719 12.68 -7.22 25.33
CA TYR A 719 12.61 -6.30 24.19
C TYR A 719 12.56 -4.84 24.62
N SER A 720 11.87 -4.49 25.70
CA SER A 720 11.70 -3.09 26.13
C SER A 720 13.04 -2.40 26.37
N MET A 721 13.96 -3.05 27.08
CA MET A 721 15.26 -2.50 27.47
C MET A 721 16.36 -2.73 26.44
N SER A 722 16.36 -3.89 25.77
CA SER A 722 17.38 -4.26 24.80
C SER A 722 17.36 -3.39 23.53
N LEU A 723 16.22 -2.77 23.18
CA LEU A 723 16.12 -1.88 22.01
C LEU A 723 17.15 -0.74 22.03
N LEU A 724 17.40 -0.20 23.22
CA LEU A 724 18.36 0.89 23.41
C LEU A 724 19.70 0.38 23.95
N ARG A 725 19.70 -0.67 24.76
CA ARG A 725 20.89 -1.12 25.52
C ARG A 725 21.74 -2.12 24.74
N GLU A 726 22.79 -2.63 25.39
CA GLU A 726 23.58 -3.73 24.84
C GLU A 726 22.79 -5.03 24.99
N ASP A 727 22.66 -5.77 23.90
CA ASP A 727 22.04 -7.08 23.93
C ASP A 727 23.07 -8.11 24.43
N THR A 728 22.74 -8.81 25.52
CA THR A 728 23.57 -9.87 26.10
C THR A 728 23.26 -11.25 25.54
N SER A 729 22.22 -11.40 24.71
CA SER A 729 21.78 -12.68 24.12
C SER A 729 22.78 -13.26 23.11
N GLY A 730 23.61 -12.39 22.52
CA GLY A 730 24.56 -12.75 21.46
C GLY A 730 23.94 -12.93 20.07
N ARG A 731 22.63 -12.66 19.90
CA ARG A 731 21.96 -12.69 18.59
C ARG A 731 22.37 -11.48 17.76
N ARG A 732 22.92 -11.73 16.56
CA ARG A 732 23.48 -10.66 15.70
C ARG A 732 22.43 -9.72 15.10
N ASP A 733 21.18 -10.17 15.00
CA ASP A 733 20.04 -9.44 14.44
C ASP A 733 19.31 -8.56 15.48
N ARG A 734 19.65 -8.67 16.77
CA ARG A 734 19.00 -7.96 17.90
C ARG A 734 19.93 -6.98 18.62
N LYS A 735 20.75 -6.25 17.88
CA LYS A 735 21.62 -5.23 18.48
C LYS A 735 20.81 -4.01 18.87
N GLY A 736 20.85 -3.62 20.14
CA GLY A 736 20.31 -2.34 20.56
C GLY A 736 21.18 -1.16 20.13
N ALA A 737 20.60 0.03 20.21
CA ALA A 737 21.19 1.22 19.61
C ALA A 737 22.57 1.59 20.21
N ILE A 738 22.75 1.46 21.53
CA ILE A 738 24.03 1.70 22.20
C ILE A 738 25.12 0.74 21.72
N GLN A 739 24.78 -0.54 21.53
CA GLN A 739 25.73 -1.52 21.03
C GLN A 739 26.19 -1.18 19.62
N VAL A 740 25.25 -0.83 18.73
CA VAL A 740 25.58 -0.43 17.35
C VAL A 740 26.51 0.77 17.33
N LEU A 741 26.24 1.79 18.15
CA LEU A 741 27.10 2.97 18.25
C LEU A 741 28.51 2.64 18.75
N LYS A 742 28.63 1.83 19.80
CA LYS A 742 29.95 1.42 20.34
C LYS A 742 30.74 0.57 19.35
N GLU A 743 30.09 -0.35 18.66
CA GLU A 743 30.72 -1.16 17.60
C GLU A 743 31.19 -0.30 16.42
N ALA A 744 30.50 0.81 16.12
CA ALA A 744 30.92 1.81 15.15
C ALA A 744 32.03 2.77 15.66
N GLY A 745 32.56 2.54 16.87
CA GLY A 745 33.61 3.37 17.46
C GLY A 745 33.14 4.72 18.01
N ILE A 746 31.84 4.87 18.27
CA ILE A 746 31.24 6.06 18.89
C ILE A 746 31.15 5.79 20.40
N ALA A 747 31.77 6.66 21.20
CA ALA A 747 31.81 6.50 22.65
C ALA A 747 30.45 6.84 23.28
N VAL A 748 29.85 5.89 23.99
CA VAL A 748 28.59 6.08 24.72
C VAL A 748 28.83 5.87 26.23
N PRO A 749 29.37 6.88 26.94
CA PRO A 749 29.73 6.75 28.34
C PRO A 749 28.50 6.51 29.22
N ASN A 750 28.63 5.62 30.20
CA ASN A 750 27.56 5.25 31.13
C ASN A 750 26.26 4.76 30.45
N ASN A 751 26.35 4.28 29.20
CA ASN A 751 25.19 3.89 28.40
C ASN A 751 24.17 5.03 28.24
N LYS A 752 24.65 6.28 28.16
CA LYS A 752 23.84 7.48 27.91
C LYS A 752 24.17 8.04 26.53
N ILE A 753 23.14 8.16 25.70
CA ILE A 753 23.21 8.81 24.39
C ILE A 753 22.86 10.27 24.62
N THR A 754 23.88 11.08 24.87
CA THR A 754 23.71 12.52 25.08
C THR A 754 23.34 13.24 23.78
N ARG A 755 22.83 14.46 23.87
CA ARG A 755 22.62 15.35 22.73
C ARG A 755 23.90 15.51 21.91
N GLU A 756 25.06 15.64 22.56
CA GLU A 756 26.36 15.73 21.90
C GLU A 756 26.64 14.50 21.03
N ILE A 757 26.28 13.30 21.50
CA ILE A 757 26.41 12.07 20.71
C ILE A 757 25.45 12.10 19.53
N LEU A 758 24.18 12.50 19.72
CA LEU A 758 23.23 12.62 18.61
C LEU A 758 23.66 13.63 17.54
N LEU A 759 24.51 14.60 17.89
CA LEU A 759 25.11 15.56 16.96
C LEU A 759 26.38 15.03 16.26
N ASP A 760 26.91 13.86 16.65
CA ASP A 760 28.03 13.23 15.96
C ASP A 760 27.59 12.81 14.54
N PRO A 761 28.27 13.30 13.49
CA PRO A 761 27.86 13.05 12.10
C PRO A 761 27.91 11.58 11.68
N ARG A 762 28.57 10.71 12.48
CA ARG A 762 28.67 9.26 12.24
C ARG A 762 27.45 8.50 12.75
N VAL A 763 26.65 9.06 13.67
CA VAL A 763 25.52 8.37 14.31
C VAL A 763 24.47 7.90 13.30
N PRO A 764 23.95 8.74 12.38
CA PRO A 764 22.96 8.28 11.40
C PRO A 764 23.49 7.14 10.53
N ALA A 765 24.75 7.24 10.08
CA ALA A 765 25.37 6.22 9.24
C ALA A 765 25.58 4.89 9.98
N ALA A 766 25.95 4.94 11.27
CA ALA A 766 26.11 3.74 12.10
C ALA A 766 24.78 2.99 12.30
N LEU A 767 23.70 3.74 12.53
CA LEU A 767 22.36 3.19 12.79
C LEU A 767 21.59 2.83 11.51
N SER A 768 21.96 3.43 10.36
CA SER A 768 21.34 3.19 9.06
C SER A 768 22.39 2.88 7.99
N PRO A 769 23.13 1.76 8.11
CA PRO A 769 24.30 1.48 7.27
C PRO A 769 23.95 1.30 5.78
N THR A 770 22.72 0.93 5.44
CA THR A 770 22.27 0.78 4.05
C THR A 770 22.01 2.11 3.34
N THR A 771 21.91 3.22 4.07
CA THR A 771 21.65 4.54 3.51
C THR A 771 22.85 5.08 2.73
N ALA A 772 24.07 4.84 3.20
CA ALA A 772 25.29 5.22 2.47
C ALA A 772 25.36 4.53 1.10
N ASN A 773 25.13 3.22 1.06
CA ASN A 773 25.08 2.44 -0.19
C ASN A 773 24.01 2.93 -1.17
N PHE A 774 22.98 3.60 -0.65
CA PHE A 774 21.90 4.12 -1.46
C PHE A 774 22.23 5.50 -2.05
N ARG A 775 22.89 6.37 -1.28
CA ARG A 775 23.36 7.69 -1.75
C ARG A 775 24.30 7.57 -2.95
N GLU A 776 25.16 6.55 -2.94
CA GLU A 776 26.14 6.30 -4.01
C GLU A 776 25.55 5.58 -5.23
N LYS A 777 24.24 5.29 -5.27
CA LYS A 777 23.65 4.67 -6.47
C LYS A 777 23.53 5.70 -7.59
N ARG A 778 23.90 5.26 -8.80
CA ARG A 778 23.48 5.92 -10.04
C ARG A 778 21.96 6.11 -10.02
N THR A 779 21.49 7.31 -10.31
CA THR A 779 20.07 7.67 -10.23
C THR A 779 19.63 8.24 -11.56
N ILE A 780 18.60 7.63 -12.16
CA ILE A 780 17.90 8.16 -13.32
C ILE A 780 16.93 9.23 -12.84
N THR A 781 16.95 10.40 -13.47
CA THR A 781 15.93 11.43 -13.29
C THR A 781 15.05 11.44 -14.54
N ALA A 782 13.75 11.23 -14.37
CA ALA A 782 12.81 11.25 -15.49
C ALA A 782 11.61 12.15 -15.19
N GLU A 783 10.97 12.64 -16.24
CA GLU A 783 9.76 13.45 -16.17
C GLU A 783 8.79 13.04 -17.29
N ILE A 784 7.52 13.43 -17.18
CA ILE A 784 6.45 13.05 -18.14
C ILE A 784 5.84 14.28 -18.83
N ASN A 785 6.39 15.48 -18.59
CA ASN A 785 5.84 16.74 -19.09
C ASN A 785 6.48 17.18 -20.41
N SER A 786 6.36 16.36 -21.46
CA SER A 786 6.97 16.66 -22.76
C SER A 786 6.27 17.81 -23.48
N LEU A 787 7.02 18.83 -23.90
CA LEU A 787 6.57 19.86 -24.85
C LEU A 787 6.78 19.45 -26.32
N ARG A 788 7.21 18.21 -26.61
CA ARG A 788 7.51 17.76 -27.97
C ARG A 788 6.26 17.41 -28.78
N ASN A 789 5.23 16.88 -28.12
CA ASN A 789 3.95 16.54 -28.75
C ASN A 789 2.88 17.62 -28.52
N ASP A 790 1.84 17.58 -29.36
CA ASP A 790 0.75 18.56 -29.33
C ASP A 790 -0.03 18.53 -28.01
N THR A 791 -0.18 17.36 -27.39
CA THR A 791 -0.89 17.22 -26.10
C THR A 791 -0.17 17.95 -24.97
N GLY A 792 1.15 17.83 -24.88
CA GLY A 792 1.92 18.54 -23.85
C GLY A 792 2.00 20.04 -24.09
N LYS A 793 2.11 20.49 -25.36
CA LYS A 793 2.01 21.91 -25.73
C LYS A 793 0.65 22.50 -25.36
N ASP A 794 -0.43 21.78 -25.67
CA ASP A 794 -1.79 22.19 -25.34
C ASP A 794 -1.99 22.27 -23.82
N ALA A 795 -1.54 21.24 -23.08
CA ALA A 795 -1.59 21.23 -21.62
C ALA A 795 -0.80 22.40 -21.01
N ARG A 796 0.39 22.70 -21.56
CA ARG A 796 1.19 23.85 -21.13
C ARG A 796 0.50 25.18 -21.42
N SER A 797 -0.12 25.33 -22.58
CA SER A 797 -0.85 26.57 -22.91
C SER A 797 -2.01 26.85 -21.96
N ILE A 798 -2.70 25.80 -21.49
CA ILE A 798 -3.77 25.91 -20.49
C ILE A 798 -3.19 26.32 -19.14
N PHE A 799 -2.05 25.74 -18.77
CA PHE A 799 -1.33 26.10 -17.55
C PHE A 799 -0.88 27.56 -17.57
N ASP A 800 -0.21 28.01 -18.64
CA ASP A 800 0.27 29.39 -18.77
C ASP A 800 -0.89 30.39 -18.70
N ALA A 801 -1.99 30.11 -19.40
CA ALA A 801 -3.20 30.93 -19.35
C ALA A 801 -3.81 30.97 -17.94
N ALA A 802 -3.76 29.87 -17.19
CA ALA A 802 -4.24 29.82 -15.81
C ALA A 802 -3.37 30.67 -14.88
N VAL A 803 -2.04 30.60 -15.03
CA VAL A 803 -1.09 31.43 -14.26
C VAL A 803 -1.32 32.92 -14.56
N GLU A 804 -1.43 33.31 -15.83
CA GLU A 804 -1.69 34.70 -16.24
C GLU A 804 -3.01 35.25 -15.66
N GLN A 805 -4.01 34.39 -15.50
CA GLN A 805 -5.31 34.75 -14.93
C GLN A 805 -5.35 34.68 -13.40
N GLY A 806 -4.25 34.28 -12.74
CA GLY A 806 -4.20 34.05 -11.30
C GLY A 806 -5.05 32.86 -10.83
N ASN A 807 -5.34 31.92 -11.72
CA ASN A 807 -6.12 30.72 -11.40
C ASN A 807 -5.22 29.61 -10.85
N GLN A 808 -4.83 29.77 -9.58
CA GLN A 808 -3.93 28.86 -8.88
C GLN A 808 -4.42 27.41 -8.88
N LYS A 809 -5.74 27.19 -8.81
CA LYS A 809 -6.32 25.84 -8.77
C LYS A 809 -5.99 25.02 -10.02
N ILE A 810 -6.10 25.61 -11.21
CA ILE A 810 -5.78 24.92 -12.46
C ILE A 810 -4.26 24.71 -12.57
N ALA A 811 -3.47 25.69 -12.15
CA ALA A 811 -2.01 25.57 -12.12
C ALA A 811 -1.55 24.41 -11.19
N ASP A 812 -2.17 24.28 -10.03
CA ASP A 812 -1.89 23.19 -9.08
C ASP A 812 -2.35 21.83 -9.63
N GLU A 813 -3.53 21.77 -10.28
CA GLU A 813 -4.05 20.55 -10.90
C GLU A 813 -3.12 20.03 -12.01
N TYR A 814 -2.53 20.92 -12.81
CA TYR A 814 -1.56 20.56 -13.86
C TYR A 814 -0.40 19.74 -13.29
N HIS A 815 0.32 20.26 -12.29
CA HIS A 815 1.42 19.53 -11.66
C HIS A 815 0.96 18.29 -10.89
N ALA A 816 -0.21 18.33 -10.24
CA ALA A 816 -0.76 17.20 -9.50
C ALA A 816 -1.06 15.99 -10.41
N VAL A 817 -1.48 16.22 -11.65
CA VAL A 817 -1.67 15.16 -12.65
C VAL A 817 -0.34 14.49 -12.99
N PHE A 818 0.69 15.25 -13.36
CA PHE A 818 2.00 14.67 -13.67
C PHE A 818 2.62 13.95 -12.48
N ALA A 819 2.53 14.56 -11.29
CA ALA A 819 2.99 13.92 -10.06
C ALA A 819 2.29 12.59 -9.78
N THR A 820 0.98 12.52 -10.05
CA THR A 820 0.20 11.28 -9.90
C THR A 820 0.63 10.22 -10.92
N LEU A 821 0.91 10.60 -12.17
CA LEU A 821 1.39 9.68 -13.20
C LEU A 821 2.78 9.15 -12.87
N LEU A 822 3.71 10.02 -12.46
CA LEU A 822 5.05 9.65 -12.02
C LEU A 822 4.99 8.69 -10.82
N ASN A 823 4.17 8.99 -9.81
CA ASN A 823 3.97 8.11 -8.66
C ASN A 823 3.39 6.73 -9.04
N LYS A 824 2.48 6.68 -10.02
CA LYS A 824 1.96 5.39 -10.52
C LYS A 824 3.02 4.63 -11.32
N SER A 825 3.88 5.34 -12.05
CA SER A 825 4.96 4.77 -12.85
C SER A 825 6.07 4.09 -12.02
N SER A 826 6.12 4.31 -10.70
CA SER A 826 7.07 3.63 -9.81
C SER A 826 6.48 2.42 -9.07
N LYS A 827 5.15 2.20 -9.17
CA LYS A 827 4.42 1.24 -8.33
C LYS A 827 4.05 -0.04 -9.07
N GLY A 828 3.95 -1.12 -8.31
CA GLY A 828 3.52 -2.44 -8.79
C GLY A 828 4.63 -3.27 -9.46
N LYS A 829 4.34 -4.56 -9.67
CA LYS A 829 5.29 -5.57 -10.21
C LYS A 829 5.63 -5.38 -11.69
N THR A 830 4.89 -4.52 -12.40
CA THR A 830 5.02 -4.24 -13.84
C THR A 830 5.32 -2.76 -14.11
N ASN A 831 5.89 -2.05 -13.15
CA ASN A 831 6.32 -0.68 -13.40
C ASN A 831 7.39 -0.64 -14.52
N PRO A 832 7.42 0.42 -15.35
CA PRO A 832 8.29 0.53 -16.51
C PRO A 832 9.75 0.23 -16.20
N PHE A 833 10.29 0.77 -15.10
CA PHE A 833 11.69 0.55 -14.72
C PHE A 833 11.99 -0.94 -14.43
N THR A 834 11.12 -1.61 -13.68
CA THR A 834 11.25 -3.05 -13.39
C THR A 834 11.11 -3.89 -14.66
N ALA A 835 10.19 -3.52 -15.56
CA ALA A 835 10.03 -4.20 -16.84
C ALA A 835 11.30 -4.09 -17.69
N TYR A 836 11.92 -2.92 -17.75
CA TYR A 836 13.20 -2.73 -18.44
C TYR A 836 14.34 -3.53 -17.80
N PHE A 837 14.47 -3.50 -16.47
CA PHE A 837 15.51 -4.27 -15.78
C PHE A 837 15.39 -5.77 -16.03
N ARG A 838 14.15 -6.31 -16.03
CA ARG A 838 13.89 -7.71 -16.40
C ARG A 838 14.21 -8.00 -17.87
N ALA A 839 13.82 -7.11 -18.78
CA ALA A 839 14.10 -7.26 -20.21
C ALA A 839 15.61 -7.29 -20.51
N MET A 840 16.43 -6.65 -19.67
CA MET A 840 17.89 -6.70 -19.75
C MET A 840 18.51 -7.98 -19.12
N GLY A 841 17.69 -8.96 -18.76
CA GLY A 841 18.14 -10.26 -18.24
C GLY A 841 18.51 -10.27 -16.76
N LEU A 842 18.13 -9.23 -16.00
CA LEU A 842 18.34 -9.24 -14.56
C LEU A 842 17.28 -10.07 -13.83
N THR A 843 17.68 -10.72 -12.74
CA THR A 843 16.79 -11.54 -11.90
C THR A 843 15.66 -10.70 -11.28
N ASP A 844 14.63 -11.37 -10.74
CA ASP A 844 13.47 -10.70 -10.09
C ASP A 844 13.82 -9.78 -8.90
N ASP A 845 15.07 -9.85 -8.43
CA ASP A 845 15.62 -9.04 -7.35
C ASP A 845 16.13 -7.66 -7.83
N ALA A 846 16.27 -7.46 -9.14
CA ALA A 846 16.73 -6.20 -9.74
C ALA A 846 15.62 -5.13 -9.85
N LYS A 847 14.79 -5.03 -8.82
CA LYS A 847 13.76 -3.98 -8.73
C LYS A 847 14.38 -2.68 -8.22
N PRO A 848 13.93 -1.51 -8.73
CA PRO A 848 14.33 -0.25 -8.15
C PRO A 848 13.85 -0.20 -6.69
N THR A 849 14.73 0.24 -5.81
CA THR A 849 14.46 0.39 -4.36
C THR A 849 14.54 1.87 -4.01
N ARG A 850 13.74 2.35 -3.05
CA ARG A 850 13.73 3.75 -2.59
C ARG A 850 13.58 4.79 -3.74
N VAL A 851 12.70 4.52 -4.68
CA VAL A 851 12.36 5.48 -5.74
C VAL A 851 11.79 6.75 -5.10
N ALA A 852 12.38 7.92 -5.38
CA ALA A 852 11.82 9.18 -4.93
C ALA A 852 10.78 9.65 -5.94
N THR A 853 9.53 9.82 -5.47
CA THR A 853 8.41 10.23 -6.33
C THR A 853 7.61 11.36 -5.70
N PRO A 854 7.07 12.26 -6.52
CA PRO A 854 6.10 13.24 -6.07
C PRO A 854 4.74 12.56 -5.84
N THR A 855 3.80 13.27 -5.24
CA THR A 855 2.40 12.80 -5.10
C THR A 855 1.45 13.90 -5.53
N GLY A 856 0.21 13.58 -5.88
CA GLY A 856 -0.78 14.61 -6.21
C GLY A 856 -1.03 15.62 -5.08
N GLY A 857 -0.83 15.21 -3.81
CA GLY A 857 -0.96 16.11 -2.66
C GLY A 857 0.25 17.02 -2.43
N VAL A 858 1.43 16.63 -2.93
CA VAL A 858 2.66 17.46 -2.91
C VAL A 858 3.37 17.26 -4.26
N PRO A 859 2.91 17.96 -5.32
CA PRO A 859 3.39 17.71 -6.67
C PRO A 859 4.88 18.01 -6.84
N LEU A 860 5.37 19.05 -6.15
CA LEU A 860 6.78 19.44 -6.13
C LEU A 860 7.51 18.85 -4.92
N ALA A 861 7.20 17.60 -4.53
CA ALA A 861 8.02 16.89 -3.53
C ALA A 861 9.32 16.35 -4.15
N VAL A 862 9.32 16.06 -5.44
CA VAL A 862 10.52 15.68 -6.20
C VAL A 862 10.40 16.37 -7.55
N GLY A 863 11.46 17.05 -7.98
CA GLY A 863 11.42 17.84 -9.18
C GLY A 863 12.77 18.40 -9.56
N GLY A 864 12.75 19.23 -10.58
CA GLY A 864 13.91 20.00 -10.99
C GLY A 864 13.52 21.18 -11.86
N THR A 865 14.53 21.86 -12.37
CA THR A 865 14.40 22.91 -13.36
C THR A 865 14.98 22.45 -14.68
N TYR A 866 14.20 22.58 -15.76
CA TYR A 866 14.70 22.38 -17.11
C TYR A 866 14.30 23.59 -17.96
N GLU A 867 15.28 24.18 -18.64
CA GLU A 867 15.12 25.44 -19.42
C GLU A 867 14.43 26.58 -18.62
N GLY A 868 14.66 26.62 -17.30
CA GLY A 868 14.11 27.63 -16.40
C GLY A 868 12.69 27.36 -15.88
N ASP A 869 12.07 26.23 -16.22
CA ASP A 869 10.75 25.85 -15.71
C ASP A 869 10.84 24.79 -14.61
N VAL A 870 10.04 24.95 -13.55
CA VAL A 870 9.98 24.01 -12.43
C VAL A 870 8.95 22.91 -12.71
N SER A 871 9.41 21.66 -12.78
CA SER A 871 8.58 20.50 -13.08
C SER A 871 8.72 19.38 -12.04
N PRO A 872 7.66 18.56 -11.83
CA PRO A 872 7.75 17.37 -11.00
C PRO A 872 8.49 16.23 -11.73
N ASN A 873 9.41 15.56 -11.03
CA ASN A 873 10.28 14.50 -11.58
C ASN A 873 10.23 13.23 -10.73
N ILE A 874 10.67 12.11 -11.29
CA ILE A 874 10.93 10.85 -10.58
C ILE A 874 12.43 10.58 -10.51
N ARG A 875 12.92 10.09 -9.37
CA ARG A 875 14.31 9.65 -9.20
C ARG A 875 14.36 8.14 -8.97
N VAL A 876 14.95 7.42 -9.91
CA VAL A 876 15.03 5.96 -9.92
C VAL A 876 16.47 5.49 -9.73
N PRO A 877 16.80 4.95 -8.56
CA PRO A 877 18.08 4.34 -8.28
C PRO A 877 18.29 3.10 -9.13
N VAL A 878 19.43 3.07 -9.82
CA VAL A 878 19.82 2.02 -10.74
C VAL A 878 20.47 0.88 -9.95
N PRO A 879 20.07 -0.39 -10.17
CA PRO A 879 20.76 -1.54 -9.60
C PRO A 879 22.25 -1.54 -9.99
N ALA A 880 23.14 -1.89 -9.05
CA ALA A 880 24.58 -1.90 -9.29
C ALA A 880 25.02 -2.87 -10.41
N SER A 881 24.18 -3.87 -10.73
CA SER A 881 24.39 -4.83 -11.81
C SER A 881 24.19 -4.27 -13.22
N ILE A 882 23.61 -3.08 -13.37
CA ILE A 882 23.40 -2.43 -14.67
C ILE A 882 24.72 -1.78 -15.14
N THR A 883 25.17 -2.15 -16.34
CA THR A 883 26.35 -1.56 -16.98
C THR A 883 26.06 -0.16 -17.56
N GLY A 884 27.10 0.60 -17.91
CA GLY A 884 26.94 1.90 -18.57
C GLY A 884 26.15 1.81 -19.89
N ASP A 885 26.44 0.82 -20.72
CA ASP A 885 25.74 0.60 -21.99
C ASP A 885 24.26 0.25 -21.79
N GLN A 886 23.97 -0.63 -20.81
CA GLN A 886 22.60 -0.98 -20.46
C GLN A 886 21.82 0.24 -19.93
N LEU A 887 22.48 1.07 -19.12
CA LEU A 887 21.89 2.32 -18.64
C LEU A 887 21.60 3.29 -19.80
N ASN A 888 22.50 3.41 -20.78
CA ASN A 888 22.29 4.25 -21.96
C ASN A 888 21.10 3.77 -22.81
N VAL A 889 20.96 2.45 -23.00
CA VAL A 889 19.81 1.86 -23.71
C VAL A 889 18.51 2.16 -22.95
N LEU A 890 18.51 2.00 -21.62
CA LEU A 890 17.37 2.31 -20.77
C LEU A 890 16.96 3.78 -20.88
N MET A 891 17.90 4.71 -20.69
CA MET A 891 17.64 6.15 -20.79
C MET A 891 17.11 6.52 -22.17
N THR A 892 17.76 6.06 -23.24
CA THR A 892 17.33 6.33 -24.63
C THR A 892 15.92 5.79 -24.91
N SER A 893 15.62 4.59 -24.41
CA SER A 893 14.31 3.97 -24.56
C SER A 893 13.23 4.73 -23.80
N LEU A 894 13.53 5.15 -22.56
CA LEU A 894 12.62 5.97 -21.76
C LEU A 894 12.38 7.33 -22.41
N SER A 895 13.42 8.03 -22.86
CA SER A 895 13.28 9.31 -23.57
C SER A 895 12.35 9.17 -24.77
N LYS A 896 12.54 8.12 -25.58
CA LYS A 896 11.70 7.88 -26.77
C LYS A 896 10.25 7.54 -26.42
N GLN A 897 10.01 6.74 -25.37
CA GLN A 897 8.66 6.30 -25.00
C GLN A 897 7.87 7.37 -24.24
N TRP A 898 8.57 8.20 -23.46
CA TRP A 898 7.96 9.30 -22.68
C TRP A 898 8.07 10.64 -23.41
N ASP A 899 8.53 10.60 -24.66
CA ASP A 899 8.69 11.73 -25.57
C ASP A 899 9.52 12.87 -24.97
N GLN A 900 10.57 12.54 -24.20
CA GLN A 900 11.47 13.51 -23.58
C GLN A 900 12.66 13.83 -24.51
N ASP A 901 13.23 15.02 -24.39
CA ASP A 901 14.46 15.40 -25.10
C ASP A 901 15.67 14.64 -24.57
N ALA A 902 15.76 14.48 -23.25
CA ALA A 902 16.74 13.63 -22.59
C ALA A 902 16.18 13.06 -21.28
N VAL A 903 16.72 11.92 -20.85
CA VAL A 903 16.50 11.35 -19.52
C VAL A 903 17.89 11.18 -18.92
N PRO A 904 18.34 12.08 -18.03
CA PRO A 904 19.68 12.02 -17.47
C PRO A 904 19.79 10.95 -16.39
N ALA A 905 21.01 10.46 -16.19
CA ALA A 905 21.40 9.74 -14.98
C ALA A 905 22.60 10.43 -14.33
N SER A 906 22.59 10.50 -13.01
CA SER A 906 23.67 11.11 -12.22
C SER A 906 24.24 10.11 -11.22
N HIS A 907 25.51 10.29 -10.87
CA HIS A 907 26.19 9.58 -9.80
C HIS A 907 26.80 10.62 -8.87
N VAL A 908 26.24 10.79 -7.68
CA VAL A 908 26.77 11.71 -6.66
C VAL A 908 27.42 10.89 -5.56
N THR A 909 28.67 11.22 -5.23
CA THR A 909 29.43 10.56 -4.16
C THR A 909 29.99 11.59 -3.20
N ASP A 910 30.23 11.18 -1.95
CA ASP A 910 30.92 12.02 -0.96
C ASP A 910 32.36 12.32 -1.41
N MET A 911 32.81 13.55 -1.19
CA MET A 911 34.16 14.03 -1.49
C MET A 911 35.13 13.91 -0.31
N ALA A 912 34.79 13.13 0.73
CA ALA A 912 35.62 12.96 1.92
C ALA A 912 37.10 12.61 1.63
N ASP A 913 37.37 11.90 0.53
CA ASP A 913 38.72 11.51 0.07
C ASP A 913 39.28 12.40 -1.07
N GLY A 914 38.61 13.52 -1.38
CA GLY A 914 38.91 14.41 -2.50
C GLY A 914 38.12 14.09 -3.78
N ILE A 915 38.28 14.94 -4.81
CA ILE A 915 37.62 14.77 -6.11
C ILE A 915 38.24 13.57 -6.84
N ARG A 916 37.41 12.61 -7.22
CA ARG A 916 37.80 11.44 -8.02
C ARG A 916 37.99 11.83 -9.48
N GLU A 917 38.89 11.14 -10.19
CA GLU A 917 39.07 11.34 -11.63
C GLU A 917 37.74 11.10 -12.38
N GLY A 918 37.39 12.00 -13.31
CA GLY A 918 36.12 11.98 -14.03
C GLY A 918 34.91 12.57 -13.26
N TYR A 919 35.08 13.02 -12.01
CA TYR A 919 34.02 13.66 -11.23
C TYR A 919 34.20 15.18 -11.20
N THR A 920 33.07 15.89 -11.16
CA THR A 920 33.02 17.34 -10.96
C THR A 920 32.37 17.65 -9.63
N GLU A 921 32.91 18.63 -8.90
CA GLU A 921 32.31 19.10 -7.65
C GLU A 921 30.93 19.73 -7.92
N THR A 922 29.92 19.29 -7.18
CA THR A 922 28.56 19.82 -7.18
C THR A 922 28.23 20.41 -5.81
N SER A 923 27.21 21.25 -5.74
CA SER A 923 26.76 21.87 -4.50
C SER A 923 25.38 21.37 -4.09
N GLN A 924 25.19 21.20 -2.78
CA GLN A 924 23.91 20.82 -2.20
C GLN A 924 23.47 21.89 -1.21
N VAL A 925 22.23 22.35 -1.35
CA VAL A 925 21.57 23.26 -0.39
C VAL A 925 20.46 22.50 0.30
N PHE A 926 20.50 22.44 1.63
CA PHE A 926 19.41 21.88 2.42
C PHE A 926 18.61 23.01 3.07
N VAL A 927 17.32 23.04 2.78
CA VAL A 927 16.37 24.01 3.32
C VAL A 927 15.53 23.31 4.37
N GLU A 928 15.82 23.59 5.64
CA GLU A 928 15.08 23.07 6.77
C GLU A 928 13.66 23.63 6.81
N THR A 929 12.67 22.77 6.56
CA THR A 929 11.26 23.12 6.62
C THR A 929 10.39 21.88 6.82
N LEU A 930 9.33 22.01 7.59
CA LEU A 930 8.34 20.95 7.77
C LEU A 930 7.16 21.10 6.80
N ASP A 931 6.99 22.27 6.21
CA ASP A 931 5.96 22.55 5.23
C ASP A 931 6.45 22.25 3.81
N ALA A 932 5.53 21.98 2.90
CA ALA A 932 5.88 21.88 1.49
C ALA A 932 6.26 23.27 0.98
N LEU A 933 7.38 23.38 0.25
CA LEU A 933 7.71 24.63 -0.43
C LEU A 933 6.70 24.89 -1.55
N SER A 934 6.28 26.14 -1.67
CA SER A 934 5.47 26.60 -2.79
C SER A 934 6.29 26.65 -4.08
N LYS A 935 5.61 26.66 -5.24
CA LYS A 935 6.25 26.85 -6.54
C LYS A 935 7.06 28.15 -6.57
N ASP A 936 6.46 29.26 -6.15
CA ASP A 936 7.08 30.57 -6.13
C ASP A 936 8.40 30.59 -5.33
N GLN A 937 8.46 29.86 -4.21
CA GLN A 937 9.70 29.75 -3.42
C GLN A 937 10.78 28.97 -4.17
N ILE A 938 10.42 27.86 -4.81
CA ILE A 938 11.35 27.05 -5.61
C ILE A 938 11.84 27.84 -6.83
N GLU A 939 10.93 28.55 -7.51
CA GLU A 939 11.25 29.40 -8.65
C GLU A 939 12.10 30.61 -8.24
N ALA A 940 11.85 31.22 -7.08
CA ALA A 940 12.67 32.33 -6.59
C ALA A 940 14.13 31.90 -6.42
N PHE A 941 14.37 30.70 -5.89
CA PHE A 941 15.71 30.13 -5.78
C PHE A 941 16.33 29.84 -7.15
N ALA A 942 15.59 29.16 -8.02
CA ALA A 942 16.07 28.81 -9.36
C ALA A 942 16.41 30.06 -10.19
N ASN A 943 15.54 31.09 -10.18
CA ASN A 943 15.72 32.32 -10.94
C ASN A 943 16.82 33.24 -10.38
N ALA A 944 17.22 33.04 -9.12
CA ALA A 944 18.33 33.76 -8.53
C ALA A 944 19.70 33.14 -8.87
N LEU A 945 19.72 31.92 -9.41
CA LEU A 945 20.95 31.29 -9.89
C LEU A 945 21.35 31.84 -11.28
N PRO A 946 22.65 31.79 -11.62
CA PRO A 946 23.12 32.18 -12.95
C PRO A 946 22.48 31.39 -14.08
N GLU A 947 22.46 31.98 -15.27
CA GLU A 947 22.04 31.31 -16.50
C GLU A 947 22.91 30.07 -16.76
N GLY A 948 22.28 28.94 -17.09
CA GLY A 948 22.97 27.66 -17.29
C GLY A 948 23.14 26.79 -16.05
N VAL A 949 22.60 27.22 -14.91
CA VAL A 949 22.52 26.44 -13.67
C VAL A 949 21.14 25.83 -13.52
N GLU A 950 21.10 24.51 -13.35
CA GLU A 950 19.89 23.74 -13.10
C GLU A 950 19.86 23.26 -11.66
N VAL A 951 18.65 23.04 -11.15
CA VAL A 951 18.42 22.58 -9.79
C VAL A 951 17.58 21.33 -9.81
N ASN A 952 18.00 20.33 -9.05
CA ASN A 952 17.26 19.12 -8.80
C ASN A 952 16.90 19.04 -7.32
N PHE A 953 15.61 19.03 -6.97
CA PHE A 953 15.17 18.99 -5.58
C PHE A 953 14.45 17.70 -5.16
N THR A 954 14.63 17.33 -3.89
CA THR A 954 13.94 16.22 -3.22
C THR A 954 13.49 16.68 -1.84
N ARG A 955 12.22 16.45 -1.53
CA ARG A 955 11.67 16.63 -0.20
C ARG A 955 12.02 15.44 0.68
N TYR A 956 12.56 15.73 1.84
CA TYR A 956 12.74 14.84 2.97
C TYR A 956 11.80 15.25 4.11
N PRO A 957 11.62 14.41 5.14
CA PRO A 957 10.69 14.71 6.22
C PRO A 957 10.93 16.04 6.96
N ASN A 958 12.18 16.51 7.01
CA ASN A 958 12.59 17.73 7.69
C ASN A 958 13.04 18.86 6.75
N GLY A 959 12.86 18.73 5.44
CA GLY A 959 13.25 19.81 4.53
C GLY A 959 13.33 19.42 3.07
N TYR A 960 13.95 20.29 2.29
CA TYR A 960 14.21 20.08 0.87
C TYR A 960 15.71 20.12 0.61
N GLU A 961 16.22 19.11 -0.09
CA GLU A 961 17.58 19.11 -0.62
C GLU A 961 17.53 19.55 -2.08
N PHE A 962 18.30 20.58 -2.41
CA PHE A 962 18.51 21.09 -3.76
C PHE A 962 19.93 20.76 -4.20
N ASN A 963 20.05 19.92 -5.22
CA ASN A 963 21.31 19.66 -5.92
C ASN A 963 21.47 20.71 -7.02
N VAL A 964 22.51 21.53 -6.94
CA VAL A 964 22.81 22.59 -7.91
C VAL A 964 23.81 22.04 -8.93
N LEU A 965 23.37 21.99 -10.19
CA LEU A 965 24.12 21.45 -11.31
C LEU A 965 24.44 22.60 -12.27
N ALA A 966 25.71 22.81 -12.57
CA ALA A 966 26.14 23.81 -13.53
C ALA A 966 26.81 23.12 -14.72
N PHE A 967 26.54 23.64 -15.92
CA PHE A 967 27.10 23.13 -17.16
C PHE A 967 27.71 24.25 -17.99
N ASP A 968 28.85 23.96 -18.63
CA ASP A 968 29.39 24.84 -19.66
C ASP A 968 28.40 24.96 -20.82
N GLN A 969 28.08 26.18 -21.23
CA GLN A 969 27.04 26.44 -22.22
C GLN A 969 27.45 26.08 -23.66
N GLU A 970 28.76 25.93 -23.93
CA GLU A 970 29.27 25.54 -25.24
C GLU A 970 29.50 24.03 -25.33
N THR A 971 30.06 23.41 -24.29
CA THR A 971 30.43 22.00 -24.31
C THR A 971 29.42 21.07 -23.61
N PHE A 972 28.51 21.63 -22.80
CA PHE A 972 27.61 20.89 -21.91
C PHE A 972 28.33 20.02 -20.87
N ASP A 973 29.63 20.25 -20.66
CA ASP A 973 30.38 19.57 -19.62
C ASP A 973 29.98 20.09 -18.24
N PRO A 974 29.88 19.23 -17.21
CA PRO A 974 29.62 19.67 -15.86
C PRO A 974 30.75 20.58 -15.36
N VAL A 975 30.39 21.69 -14.71
CA VAL A 975 31.32 22.63 -14.08
C VAL A 975 30.96 22.85 -12.63
N THR A 976 31.94 23.25 -11.82
CA THR A 976 31.73 23.55 -10.40
C THR A 976 31.00 24.88 -10.25
N PRO A 977 29.82 24.92 -9.62
CA PRO A 977 29.09 26.17 -9.39
C PRO A 977 29.77 27.06 -8.34
N ASP A 978 29.63 28.40 -8.45
CA ASP A 978 30.16 29.33 -7.47
C ASP A 978 29.33 29.32 -6.18
N MET A 979 29.96 28.97 -5.07
CA MET A 979 29.32 28.91 -3.75
C MET A 979 28.75 30.24 -3.27
N ASN A 980 29.32 31.39 -3.68
CA ASN A 980 28.78 32.69 -3.29
C ASN A 980 27.46 32.97 -4.00
N GLU A 981 27.37 32.62 -5.29
CA GLU A 981 26.15 32.78 -6.09
C GLU A 981 25.04 31.86 -5.56
N ILE A 982 25.38 30.63 -5.17
CA ILE A 982 24.43 29.72 -4.52
C ILE A 982 23.96 30.27 -3.18
N ALA A 983 24.86 30.84 -2.37
CA ALA A 983 24.50 31.43 -1.08
C ALA A 983 23.56 32.63 -1.25
N GLU A 984 23.84 33.51 -2.23
CA GLU A 984 22.96 34.64 -2.58
C GLU A 984 21.60 34.16 -3.10
N ALA A 985 21.55 33.11 -3.92
CA ALA A 985 20.31 32.52 -4.39
C ALA A 985 19.49 31.90 -3.25
N ALA A 986 20.14 31.24 -2.29
CA ALA A 986 19.47 30.66 -1.12
C ALA A 986 18.80 31.73 -0.24
N GLU A 987 19.35 32.96 -0.18
CA GLU A 987 18.71 34.08 0.51
C GLU A 987 17.41 34.53 -0.19
N ALA A 988 17.29 34.38 -1.52
CA ALA A 988 16.08 34.74 -2.27
C ALA A 988 14.87 33.82 -2.02
N MET A 989 15.10 32.65 -1.40
CA MET A 989 14.03 31.70 -1.03
C MET A 989 13.34 32.08 0.30
N GLN A 990 13.98 32.93 1.12
CA GLN A 990 13.46 33.41 2.42
C GLN A 990 12.52 34.61 2.24
#